data_AF-A0A199VZS6-F1
#
_entry.id   AF-A0A199VZS6-F1
#
_cell.length_a   1.000
_cell.length_b   1.000
_cell.length_c   1.000
_cell.angle_alpha   90.00
_cell.angle_beta   90.00
_cell.angle_gamma   90.00
#
_symmetry.space_group_name_H-M   'P 1'
#
loop_
_entity.id
_entity.type
_entity.pdbx_description
1 polymer ?
#
loop_
_entity_poly.entity_id
_entity_poly.type
_entity_poly.pdbx_seq_one_letter_code
_entity_poly.pdbx_strand_id
1 'polypeptide(L)'
;MAFVPKSRSPHEEEAVETDHDAPNPRQLYGFPAAAAAPIAFRTRGSELRLRSSSDNMVEEEANAKIVEGDFGYVLEDVPHLVDYLPDVPTYPNPLQDNAAYSVVKQYFVNVDDTVPYKIVVQKNSPRGVHFRRAGPRQRVNCAAAFQLFKDHACPCYLYFLPVLLAKLIDIGAMGGYRGFYARNTIPLTPKTVNDIHKRGGTILGTSRGGHDTIKIVDNIEDRGINQVYIIGGDGTQKGALEIFKEIRRRRLKVAVAGIPKTIDNDIAVIDKSFGFDTAVEEAQRAINAAHVESESVENGIGLVKLMGRYSGFIAMYATLPAEMCEYNHNLIIRYPYFEMLSISAYRGLLLQKQKMVINLKYIDPTYMIRAIPSIASDNVYCTLLAHSAIHGAMAGYTGFTVGLVNGRHTYIPFHTYPNPLQDNAAYSVVKQYFVNVDDTVPYKIVVQKNSPRGVHFRRAGPRQRVYFKSDDVLACIVTCGGLCPGLNTVIRELVCGLSHMYNVKQILGIEGGYRGFYARNTIPLIPKTVNDIHKRGGTILGTSRGGHDTIKIVDNIEDRGINQVYIIGGDGTQKGALEIFKEIRRRGLKVAVAGIPKTIDNDIAVIDKSFGFDTAVEEAQRAINAAHVESESVENGIGLVKLMGRYSGFIAMYATLASRDVDCCLIPESPFYLEGPGGLFEYIEKRLKENGHMVIVVAEGAGQKLIAESMQSMDHKDASGNKLLLDVGLWLSHKIKAYFSRKQKMVINLKYIDPTYMIRAIPSIASDNVYCTLLAHSAIHGAMAGYTGFTVGLVNGRHTYIPFHRVTQTRNKVVITDRMWARLLSSTNQPSFLSAKDIEPKEPEKPLEGSTAKGNRDGETTLPNGEAC
;
A
#
# COMPACT_ATOMS: atom_id res chain seq x y z
N MET A 1 -20.60 22.44 -75.21
CA MET A 1 -19.34 22.79 -75.91
C MET A 1 -18.21 22.50 -74.94
N ALA A 2 -17.80 21.24 -74.81
CA ALA A 2 -16.94 20.47 -75.71
C ALA A 2 -15.47 20.90 -75.59
N PHE A 3 -14.64 20.06 -74.96
CA PHE A 3 -13.48 19.45 -75.62
C PHE A 3 -13.00 18.21 -74.83
N VAL A 4 -12.78 17.14 -75.57
CA VAL A 4 -12.21 15.81 -75.29
C VAL A 4 -11.43 15.47 -76.60
N PRO A 5 -10.45 14.53 -76.73
CA PRO A 5 -9.60 13.73 -75.79
C PRO A 5 -8.07 13.70 -76.13
N LYS A 6 -7.25 13.02 -75.30
CA LYS A 6 -6.23 11.95 -75.63
C LYS A 6 -5.38 11.61 -74.36
N SER A 7 -5.51 10.40 -73.77
CA SER A 7 -4.60 9.21 -73.79
C SER A 7 -3.15 9.46 -73.30
N ARG A 8 -2.45 8.67 -72.46
CA ARG A 8 -2.39 7.23 -72.11
C ARG A 8 -1.75 7.04 -70.71
N SER A 9 -1.97 5.89 -70.05
CA SER A 9 -1.08 5.28 -69.04
C SER A 9 -1.20 3.75 -69.05
N PRO A 10 -0.13 2.99 -68.74
CA PRO A 10 -0.29 1.55 -68.46
C PRO A 10 0.37 1.06 -67.15
N HIS A 11 -0.21 -0.03 -66.63
CA HIS A 11 0.27 -1.11 -65.73
C HIS A 11 0.44 -0.89 -64.21
N GLU A 12 -0.37 -1.61 -63.41
CA GLU A 12 -0.03 -2.82 -62.60
C GLU A 12 -1.31 -3.26 -61.83
N GLU A 13 -2.08 -4.25 -62.33
CA GLU A 13 -2.18 -5.66 -61.87
C GLU A 13 -2.65 -5.87 -60.41
N GLU A 14 -3.96 -6.06 -60.23
CA GLU A 14 -4.60 -6.72 -59.08
C GLU A 14 -4.93 -8.17 -59.46
N ALA A 15 -4.50 -9.13 -58.64
CA ALA A 15 -4.94 -10.53 -58.71
C ALA A 15 -5.76 -10.87 -57.46
N VAL A 16 -7.01 -11.25 -57.72
CA VAL A 16 -7.99 -11.86 -56.82
C VAL A 16 -7.64 -13.34 -56.65
N GLU A 17 -7.63 -13.84 -55.42
CA GLU A 17 -7.63 -15.28 -55.15
C GLU A 17 -8.71 -15.65 -54.11
N THR A 18 -9.23 -16.85 -54.31
CA THR A 18 -10.59 -17.32 -54.09
C THR A 18 -10.76 -18.22 -52.85
N ASP A 19 -11.99 -18.24 -52.34
CA ASP A 19 -12.59 -19.18 -51.38
C ASP A 19 -12.41 -20.67 -51.75
N HIS A 20 -12.27 -21.53 -50.73
CA HIS A 20 -12.71 -22.94 -50.60
C HIS A 20 -12.30 -23.41 -49.18
N ASP A 21 -13.02 -24.14 -48.32
CA ASP A 21 -14.32 -24.80 -48.35
C ASP A 21 -14.80 -25.03 -46.90
N ALA A 22 -16.10 -24.84 -46.66
CA ALA A 22 -16.82 -25.34 -45.49
C ALA A 22 -17.82 -26.41 -45.96
N PRO A 23 -18.02 -27.55 -45.27
CA PRO A 23 -19.12 -28.45 -45.58
C PRO A 23 -20.38 -28.06 -44.79
N ASN A 24 -21.47 -27.82 -45.52
CA ASN A 24 -22.84 -27.59 -45.02
C ASN A 24 -23.65 -28.92 -45.03
N PRO A 25 -24.90 -29.01 -44.50
CA PRO A 25 -25.38 -30.14 -43.71
C PRO A 25 -26.57 -30.87 -44.38
N ARG A 26 -27.02 -31.94 -43.72
CA ARG A 26 -28.33 -32.66 -43.83
C ARG A 26 -28.39 -33.93 -44.69
N GLN A 27 -28.62 -35.04 -44.00
CA GLN A 27 -29.56 -36.18 -44.21
C GLN A 27 -28.94 -37.41 -43.49
N LEU A 28 -29.59 -38.32 -42.74
CA LEU A 28 -30.98 -38.62 -42.38
C LEU A 28 -30.96 -39.68 -41.23
N TYR A 29 -31.96 -39.60 -40.32
CA TYR A 29 -32.58 -40.64 -39.45
C TYR A 29 -31.87 -41.30 -38.23
N GLY A 30 -32.57 -41.27 -37.06
CA GLY A 30 -32.57 -42.35 -36.05
C GLY A 30 -32.62 -41.96 -34.55
N PHE A 31 -33.82 -41.98 -33.94
CA PHE A 31 -34.17 -41.77 -32.50
C PHE A 31 -33.54 -42.76 -31.47
N PRO A 32 -33.73 -42.68 -30.11
CA PRO A 32 -34.49 -41.72 -29.27
C PRO A 32 -33.77 -41.18 -28.01
N ALA A 33 -34.45 -40.25 -27.33
CA ALA A 33 -34.16 -39.72 -26.01
C ALA A 33 -34.24 -40.78 -24.88
N ALA A 34 -33.27 -40.77 -23.96
CA ALA A 34 -33.36 -41.43 -22.66
C ALA A 34 -32.65 -40.60 -21.57
N ALA A 35 -33.29 -40.55 -20.41
CA ALA A 35 -32.96 -39.71 -19.25
C ALA A 35 -31.58 -39.98 -18.66
N ALA A 36 -30.89 -38.91 -18.26
CA ALA A 36 -29.66 -38.98 -17.48
C ALA A 36 -29.98 -39.35 -16.01
N ALA A 37 -29.59 -40.56 -15.60
CA ALA A 37 -29.44 -40.96 -14.21
C ALA A 37 -27.96 -40.81 -13.78
N PRO A 38 -27.67 -40.44 -12.52
CA PRO A 38 -26.31 -40.19 -12.05
C PRO A 38 -25.54 -41.51 -11.87
N ILE A 39 -24.40 -41.65 -12.55
CA ILE A 39 -23.48 -42.77 -12.35
C ILE A 39 -22.55 -42.43 -11.16
N ALA A 40 -22.74 -43.17 -10.07
CA ALA A 40 -21.85 -43.18 -8.92
C ALA A 40 -20.58 -43.97 -9.24
N PHE A 41 -19.41 -43.34 -9.11
CA PHE A 41 -18.13 -44.04 -9.16
C PHE A 41 -17.81 -44.67 -7.80
N ARG A 42 -17.86 -46.00 -7.75
CA ARG A 42 -17.37 -46.85 -6.65
C ARG A 42 -15.84 -46.84 -6.61
N THR A 43 -15.26 -46.39 -5.51
CA THR A 43 -13.86 -46.65 -5.15
C THR A 43 -13.74 -48.11 -4.68
N ARG A 44 -13.05 -48.96 -5.45
CA ARG A 44 -12.54 -50.25 -4.95
C ARG A 44 -11.18 -50.01 -4.31
N GLY A 45 -11.10 -50.30 -3.01
CA GLY A 45 -9.85 -50.37 -2.28
C GLY A 45 -9.01 -51.57 -2.70
N SER A 46 -7.71 -51.35 -2.81
CA SER A 46 -6.69 -52.38 -2.74
C SER A 46 -5.77 -52.02 -1.58
N GLU A 47 -5.91 -52.74 -0.46
CA GLU A 47 -4.94 -52.76 0.62
C GLU A 47 -3.62 -53.33 0.08
N LEU A 48 -2.57 -52.52 0.07
CA LEU A 48 -1.19 -52.99 -0.06
C LEU A 48 -0.53 -52.87 1.31
N ARG A 49 -0.31 -54.03 1.93
CA ARG A 49 0.38 -54.22 3.22
C ARG A 49 1.76 -53.55 3.20
N LEU A 50 1.95 -52.62 4.13
CA LEU A 50 3.27 -52.13 4.53
C LEU A 50 4.12 -53.30 5.06
N ARG A 51 5.16 -53.66 4.31
CA ARG A 51 6.34 -54.34 4.86
C ARG A 51 7.43 -53.29 5.07
N SER A 52 7.93 -53.23 6.29
CA SER A 52 9.07 -52.43 6.71
C SER A 52 10.35 -52.91 6.03
N SER A 53 10.98 -52.04 5.25
CA SER A 53 12.42 -52.09 4.97
C SER A 53 12.91 -50.66 4.87
N SER A 54 13.52 -50.21 5.96
CA SER A 54 14.50 -49.14 6.00
C SER A 54 15.59 -49.44 4.97
N ASP A 55 15.68 -48.64 3.91
CA ASP A 55 16.94 -48.26 3.28
C ASP A 55 16.73 -47.14 2.23
N ASN A 56 17.27 -45.97 2.58
CA ASN A 56 17.81 -44.91 1.73
C ASN A 56 17.19 -44.66 0.34
N MET A 57 16.14 -43.84 0.28
CA MET A 57 15.95 -42.81 -0.76
C MET A 57 15.14 -41.64 -0.18
N VAL A 58 15.82 -40.74 0.54
CA VAL A 58 15.34 -39.39 0.80
C VAL A 58 15.91 -38.52 -0.31
N GLU A 59 15.12 -38.21 -1.33
CA GLU A 59 15.44 -37.10 -2.23
C GLU A 59 15.38 -35.81 -1.42
N GLU A 60 16.48 -35.04 -1.46
CA GLU A 60 16.71 -33.79 -0.75
C GLU A 60 15.57 -32.77 -0.96
N GLU A 61 14.67 -32.66 0.02
CA GLU A 61 13.86 -31.46 0.21
C GLU A 61 14.80 -30.25 0.28
N ALA A 62 14.48 -29.20 -0.48
CA ALA A 62 15.29 -28.00 -0.59
C ALA A 62 15.66 -27.47 0.81
N ASN A 63 16.94 -27.62 1.20
CA ASN A 63 17.56 -27.16 2.46
C ASN A 63 17.06 -25.78 2.96
N ALA A 64 15.95 -25.75 3.71
CA ALA A 64 15.44 -24.57 4.40
C ALA A 64 16.19 -24.42 5.75
N LYS A 65 16.70 -23.22 6.05
CA LYS A 65 17.40 -22.95 7.32
C LYS A 65 16.38 -22.72 8.42
N ILE A 66 16.03 -23.77 9.16
CA ILE A 66 15.03 -23.70 10.24
C ILE A 66 15.72 -23.49 11.59
N VAL A 67 15.27 -22.51 12.37
CA VAL A 67 15.74 -22.23 13.73
C VAL A 67 14.56 -22.23 14.70
N GLU A 68 14.62 -23.10 15.72
CA GLU A 68 13.57 -23.20 16.75
C GLU A 68 13.91 -22.36 18.00
N GLY A 69 12.86 -21.94 18.72
CA GLY A 69 12.96 -21.20 19.97
C GLY A 69 11.75 -21.37 20.88
N ASP A 70 11.78 -20.70 22.03
CA ASP A 70 10.76 -20.82 23.07
C ASP A 70 9.35 -20.44 22.57
N PHE A 71 8.33 -20.97 23.27
CA PHE A 71 6.91 -20.70 22.99
C PHE A 71 6.42 -21.11 21.58
N GLY A 72 7.04 -22.16 21.01
CA GLY A 72 6.73 -22.67 19.68
C GLY A 72 7.11 -21.68 18.58
N TYR A 73 8.23 -20.98 18.77
CA TYR A 73 8.82 -20.08 17.79
C TYR A 73 9.60 -20.89 16.76
N VAL A 74 9.28 -20.68 15.48
CA VAL A 74 10.00 -21.29 14.35
C VAL A 74 10.42 -20.16 13.42
N LEU A 75 11.70 -20.03 13.13
CA LEU A 75 12.22 -19.11 12.12
C LEU A 75 12.61 -19.90 10.90
N GLU A 76 11.90 -19.67 9.80
CA GLU A 76 12.36 -20.04 8.46
C GLU A 76 13.31 -18.93 8.00
N ASP A 77 14.60 -19.17 8.22
CA ASP A 77 15.65 -18.20 7.97
C ASP A 77 16.10 -18.22 6.51
N VAL A 78 16.59 -17.08 6.04
CA VAL A 78 17.27 -16.98 4.76
C VAL A 78 18.73 -17.44 4.89
N PRO A 79 19.25 -18.20 3.92
CA PRO A 79 20.66 -18.55 3.92
C PRO A 79 21.56 -17.32 3.83
N HIS A 80 22.62 -17.34 4.62
CA HIS A 80 23.66 -16.33 4.64
C HIS A 80 24.92 -16.87 3.94
N LEU A 81 25.73 -15.99 3.35
CA LEU A 81 26.92 -16.37 2.57
C LEU A 81 27.89 -17.22 3.40
N VAL A 82 28.03 -16.91 4.68
CA VAL A 82 28.86 -17.65 5.63
C VAL A 82 28.34 -19.05 5.94
N ASP A 83 27.05 -19.32 5.70
CA ASP A 83 26.49 -20.68 5.84
C ASP A 83 27.08 -21.63 4.77
N TYR A 84 27.61 -21.08 3.67
CA TYR A 84 28.22 -21.84 2.57
C TYR A 84 29.72 -21.62 2.44
N LEU A 85 30.21 -20.45 2.87
CA LEU A 85 31.60 -20.02 2.77
C LEU A 85 32.04 -19.45 4.12
N PRO A 86 32.41 -20.30 5.10
CA PRO A 86 32.66 -19.89 6.48
C PRO A 86 33.85 -18.93 6.63
N ASP A 87 34.81 -18.97 5.70
CA ASP A 87 36.05 -18.18 5.76
C ASP A 87 35.96 -16.81 5.07
N VAL A 88 34.77 -16.35 4.70
CA VAL A 88 34.59 -15.03 4.06
C VAL A 88 34.80 -13.92 5.09
N PRO A 89 35.73 -12.97 4.84
CA PRO A 89 35.95 -11.84 5.75
C PRO A 89 34.74 -10.90 5.77
N THR A 90 34.38 -10.41 6.97
CA THR A 90 33.31 -9.41 7.17
C THR A 90 33.88 -8.02 7.44
N TYR A 91 33.25 -6.98 6.90
CA TYR A 91 33.68 -5.58 7.04
C TYR A 91 32.60 -4.75 7.76
N PRO A 92 32.96 -3.61 8.41
CA PRO A 92 31.98 -2.64 8.88
C PRO A 92 31.08 -2.16 7.73
N ASN A 93 29.79 -1.92 8.01
CA ASN A 93 28.87 -1.46 6.97
C ASN A 93 29.21 -0.01 6.56
N PRO A 94 29.48 0.28 5.27
CA PRO A 94 29.78 1.63 4.80
C PRO A 94 28.64 2.64 5.01
N LEU A 95 27.40 2.17 5.20
CA LEU A 95 26.26 3.02 5.59
C LEU A 95 26.42 3.60 7.00
N GLN A 96 27.33 3.08 7.82
CA GLN A 96 27.65 3.65 9.12
C GLN A 96 28.22 5.08 9.01
N ASP A 97 28.93 5.37 7.91
CA ASP A 97 29.59 6.66 7.66
C ASP A 97 28.87 7.52 6.61
N ASN A 98 27.85 6.97 5.94
CA ASN A 98 27.06 7.68 4.94
C ASN A 98 26.17 8.75 5.60
N ALA A 99 26.22 10.01 5.13
CA ALA A 99 25.47 11.13 5.73
C ALA A 99 23.95 10.89 5.92
N ALA A 100 23.31 10.07 5.07
CA ALA A 100 21.89 9.74 5.19
C ALA A 100 21.59 8.70 6.28
N TYR A 101 22.59 7.89 6.68
CA TYR A 101 22.45 6.75 7.60
C TYR A 101 23.30 6.90 8.88
N SER A 102 24.35 7.73 8.87
CA SER A 102 25.30 7.96 9.99
C SER A 102 24.70 8.80 11.11
N VAL A 103 23.74 9.67 10.79
CA VAL A 103 22.92 10.39 11.78
C VAL A 103 21.92 9.48 12.50
N VAL A 104 21.84 8.21 12.10
CA VAL A 104 20.81 7.24 12.47
C VAL A 104 21.38 6.06 13.29
N LYS A 105 22.35 6.34 14.18
CA LYS A 105 23.25 5.36 14.84
C LYS A 105 22.58 4.19 15.58
N GLN A 106 21.28 4.24 15.89
CA GLN A 106 20.60 3.25 16.76
C GLN A 106 19.75 2.18 16.06
N TYR A 107 19.71 2.09 14.72
CA TYR A 107 18.68 1.28 14.04
C TYR A 107 19.16 0.33 12.93
N PHE A 108 20.40 -0.15 12.97
CA PHE A 108 20.75 -1.36 12.22
C PHE A 108 19.81 -2.50 12.63
N VAL A 109 19.38 -3.32 11.67
CA VAL A 109 18.51 -4.45 11.97
C VAL A 109 19.29 -5.39 12.88
N ASN A 110 18.75 -5.65 14.07
CA ASN A 110 19.32 -6.64 14.97
C ASN A 110 19.27 -8.00 14.28
N VAL A 111 20.30 -8.82 14.47
CA VAL A 111 20.33 -10.15 13.87
C VAL A 111 19.05 -10.90 14.25
N ASP A 112 18.62 -10.85 15.50
CA ASP A 112 17.45 -11.56 16.01
C ASP A 112 16.09 -10.96 15.67
N ASP A 113 16.03 -9.83 14.94
CA ASP A 113 14.75 -9.24 14.51
C ASP A 113 14.06 -10.12 13.47
N THR A 114 12.88 -10.63 13.83
CA THR A 114 12.03 -11.43 12.92
C THR A 114 10.60 -10.93 12.88
N VAL A 115 9.90 -11.25 11.78
CA VAL A 115 8.52 -10.88 11.49
C VAL A 115 7.70 -12.17 11.38
N PRO A 116 6.59 -12.33 12.12
CA PRO A 116 5.71 -13.49 12.02
C PRO A 116 5.06 -13.59 10.64
N TYR A 117 4.98 -14.82 10.12
CA TYR A 117 4.18 -15.16 8.95
C TYR A 117 2.69 -15.03 9.26
N LYS A 118 2.24 -15.64 10.37
CA LYS A 118 0.85 -15.58 10.83
C LYS A 118 0.71 -14.61 12.01
N ILE A 119 0.16 -13.42 11.75
CA ILE A 119 -0.10 -12.41 12.79
C ILE A 119 -1.45 -12.56 13.47
N VAL A 120 -2.42 -13.26 12.86
CA VAL A 120 -3.68 -13.56 13.54
C VAL A 120 -3.45 -14.76 14.43
N VAL A 121 -3.40 -14.52 15.74
CA VAL A 121 -3.10 -15.53 16.75
C VAL A 121 -4.22 -15.60 17.78
N GLN A 122 -4.41 -16.79 18.34
CA GLN A 122 -5.30 -17.00 19.48
C GLN A 122 -4.51 -16.82 20.78
N LYS A 123 -5.20 -16.40 21.85
CA LYS A 123 -4.58 -16.06 23.14
C LYS A 123 -3.53 -17.08 23.62
N ASN A 124 -3.82 -18.38 23.45
CA ASN A 124 -2.98 -19.48 23.92
C ASN A 124 -2.27 -20.26 22.80
N SER A 125 -2.40 -19.88 21.52
CA SER A 125 -1.73 -20.60 20.41
C SER A 125 -0.23 -20.28 20.35
N PRO A 126 0.67 -21.19 19.92
CA PRO A 126 2.11 -20.91 19.78
C PRO A 126 2.40 -19.78 18.78
N ARG A 127 3.64 -19.27 18.79
CA ARG A 127 4.07 -18.14 17.95
C ARG A 127 4.13 -18.47 16.45
N GLY A 128 4.44 -19.71 16.08
CA GLY A 128 4.46 -20.18 14.69
C GLY A 128 5.67 -19.64 13.90
N VAL A 129 5.57 -19.70 12.57
CA VAL A 129 6.65 -19.37 11.63
C VAL A 129 6.91 -17.86 11.59
N HIS A 130 8.18 -17.49 11.61
CA HIS A 130 8.71 -16.13 11.46
C HIS A 130 9.73 -16.10 10.32
N PHE A 131 9.94 -14.92 9.76
CA PHE A 131 10.93 -14.62 8.73
C PHE A 131 11.86 -13.50 9.19
N ARG A 132 13.07 -13.40 8.63
CA ARG A 132 14.00 -12.30 8.98
C ARG A 132 13.48 -10.95 8.49
N ARG A 133 13.53 -9.94 9.36
CA ARG A 133 13.25 -8.56 8.98
C ARG A 133 14.30 -8.04 7.99
N ALA A 134 13.88 -7.40 6.91
CA ALA A 134 14.80 -6.87 5.91
C ALA A 134 15.43 -5.53 6.33
N GLY A 135 16.74 -5.34 6.13
CA GLY A 135 17.40 -4.03 6.29
C GLY A 135 18.91 -4.02 6.47
N PRO A 136 19.50 -2.81 6.63
CA PRO A 136 20.94 -2.66 6.75
C PRO A 136 21.43 -3.25 8.08
N ARG A 137 22.56 -3.94 8.04
CA ARG A 137 23.22 -4.59 9.19
C ARG A 137 24.54 -3.93 9.54
N GLN A 138 25.04 -4.12 10.76
CA GLN A 138 26.30 -3.50 11.20
C GLN A 138 27.53 -3.99 10.44
N ARG A 139 27.49 -5.20 9.87
CA ARG A 139 28.57 -5.78 9.05
C ARG A 139 28.06 -6.28 7.70
N VAL A 140 28.92 -6.22 6.69
CA VAL A 140 28.64 -6.59 5.29
C VAL A 140 29.81 -7.40 4.71
N ASN A 141 29.55 -8.16 3.63
CA ASN A 141 30.51 -9.15 3.13
C ASN A 141 31.16 -8.82 1.77
N CYS A 142 30.61 -7.93 0.92
CA CYS A 142 31.10 -7.75 -0.47
C CYS A 142 30.81 -6.36 -1.09
N ALA A 143 31.53 -6.02 -2.18
CA ALA A 143 31.35 -4.84 -3.04
C ALA A 143 31.35 -5.25 -4.54
N ALA A 144 30.42 -4.67 -5.33
CA ALA A 144 30.02 -4.90 -6.74
C ALA A 144 28.69 -5.66 -6.93
N ALA A 145 27.91 -5.35 -7.98
CA ALA A 145 26.61 -5.97 -8.25
C ALA A 145 26.10 -5.88 -9.71
N PHE A 146 25.16 -6.77 -10.07
CA PHE A 146 24.64 -7.00 -11.43
C PHE A 146 23.12 -7.28 -11.44
N GLN A 147 22.41 -7.00 -12.56
CA GLN A 147 20.95 -7.06 -12.64
C GLN A 147 20.37 -7.76 -13.89
N LEU A 148 19.31 -8.54 -13.67
CA LEU A 148 18.57 -9.36 -14.63
C LEU A 148 17.05 -9.11 -14.53
N PHE A 149 16.38 -8.94 -15.66
CA PHE A 149 14.92 -8.79 -15.75
C PHE A 149 14.29 -10.00 -16.47
N LYS A 150 13.07 -10.42 -16.16
CA LYS A 150 12.29 -11.35 -17.01
C LYS A 150 10.79 -11.17 -16.72
N ASP A 151 9.94 -11.51 -17.69
CA ASP A 151 8.46 -11.35 -17.70
C ASP A 151 7.91 -10.00 -18.18
N HIS A 152 6.62 -10.00 -18.57
CA HIS A 152 5.86 -8.88 -19.11
C HIS A 152 6.13 -7.51 -18.47
N ALA A 153 6.05 -6.44 -19.28
CA ALA A 153 6.05 -5.04 -18.83
C ALA A 153 5.12 -4.81 -17.62
N CYS A 154 5.55 -3.95 -16.71
CA CYS A 154 4.77 -3.42 -15.59
C CYS A 154 5.05 -1.91 -15.44
N PRO A 155 4.07 -1.13 -15.00
CA PRO A 155 4.20 0.31 -14.79
C PRO A 155 5.39 0.79 -13.95
N CYS A 156 5.92 -0.05 -13.05
CA CYS A 156 6.87 0.38 -12.02
C CYS A 156 8.33 -0.04 -12.25
N TYR A 157 8.61 -0.81 -13.30
CA TYR A 157 9.93 -1.40 -13.53
C TYR A 157 11.04 -0.35 -13.58
N LEU A 158 10.73 0.83 -14.10
CA LEU A 158 11.69 1.92 -14.26
C LEU A 158 11.94 2.71 -12.98
N TYR A 159 11.03 2.70 -12.01
CA TYR A 159 11.30 3.25 -10.68
C TYR A 159 12.41 2.49 -9.94
N PHE A 160 12.67 1.23 -10.33
CA PHE A 160 13.59 0.34 -9.64
C PHE A 160 15.06 0.60 -9.97
N LEU A 161 15.35 0.99 -11.21
CA LEU A 161 16.69 1.08 -11.78
C LEU A 161 17.53 2.25 -11.21
N PRO A 162 16.99 3.47 -10.98
CA PRO A 162 17.75 4.58 -10.41
C PRO A 162 18.16 4.35 -8.95
N VAL A 163 17.33 3.62 -8.18
CA VAL A 163 17.60 3.28 -6.77
C VAL A 163 18.80 2.35 -6.63
N LEU A 164 18.93 1.43 -7.59
CA LEU A 164 20.03 0.48 -7.65
C LEU A 164 21.32 1.10 -8.19
N LEU A 165 21.21 1.97 -9.19
CA LEU A 165 22.35 2.68 -9.79
C LEU A 165 23.05 3.65 -8.86
N ALA A 166 22.29 4.31 -7.97
CA ALA A 166 22.88 5.19 -6.97
C ALA A 166 23.82 4.44 -6.01
N LYS A 167 23.83 3.10 -6.00
CA LYS A 167 24.57 2.26 -5.04
C LYS A 167 25.02 0.90 -5.61
N LEU A 168 25.85 0.88 -6.67
CA LEU A 168 26.73 -0.27 -7.04
C LEU A 168 26.27 -1.25 -8.13
N ILE A 169 25.43 -0.86 -9.11
CA ILE A 169 25.19 -1.70 -10.30
C ILE A 169 25.81 -1.10 -11.55
N ASP A 170 26.70 -1.89 -12.19
CA ASP A 170 27.46 -1.43 -13.35
C ASP A 170 26.82 -1.83 -14.68
N ILE A 171 26.00 -2.89 -14.72
CA ILE A 171 25.55 -3.52 -15.96
C ILE A 171 24.10 -4.05 -15.85
N GLY A 172 23.30 -3.83 -16.90
CA GLY A 172 21.95 -4.39 -17.05
C GLY A 172 21.81 -5.32 -18.27
N ALA A 173 21.04 -6.40 -18.14
CA ALA A 173 20.80 -7.36 -19.21
C ALA A 173 19.62 -6.99 -20.14
N MET A 174 19.89 -6.80 -21.43
CA MET A 174 18.88 -6.43 -22.43
C MET A 174 18.05 -7.61 -22.89
N GLY A 175 16.74 -7.62 -22.65
CA GLY A 175 15.86 -8.74 -22.98
C GLY A 175 15.93 -9.86 -21.95
N GLY A 176 16.46 -9.59 -20.76
CA GLY A 176 16.38 -10.48 -19.62
C GLY A 176 17.32 -11.68 -19.63
N TYR A 177 16.89 -12.85 -19.12
CA TYR A 177 17.74 -14.06 -19.12
C TYR A 177 18.30 -14.38 -20.50
N ARG A 178 17.50 -14.21 -21.57
CA ARG A 178 17.94 -14.40 -22.95
C ARG A 178 19.04 -13.45 -23.37
N GLY A 179 18.87 -12.17 -23.04
CA GLY A 179 19.90 -11.17 -23.22
C GLY A 179 21.19 -11.55 -22.52
N PHE A 180 21.08 -11.95 -21.27
CA PHE A 180 22.24 -12.20 -20.45
C PHE A 180 23.04 -13.42 -20.89
N TYR A 181 22.41 -14.56 -21.19
CA TYR A 181 23.16 -15.70 -21.72
C TYR A 181 23.75 -15.40 -23.11
N ALA A 182 23.08 -14.55 -23.91
CA ALA A 182 23.59 -14.07 -25.19
C ALA A 182 24.62 -12.93 -25.07
N ARG A 183 25.07 -12.59 -23.85
CA ARG A 183 26.00 -11.49 -23.55
C ARG A 183 25.55 -10.11 -24.00
N ASN A 184 24.25 -9.92 -24.24
CA ASN A 184 23.65 -8.64 -24.58
C ASN A 184 23.36 -7.81 -23.32
N THR A 185 24.33 -7.00 -22.93
CA THR A 185 24.29 -6.20 -21.70
C THR A 185 24.71 -4.76 -21.95
N ILE A 186 24.10 -3.81 -21.25
CA ILE A 186 24.45 -2.39 -21.34
C ILE A 186 24.99 -1.86 -20.01
N PRO A 187 25.92 -0.89 -20.03
CA PRO A 187 26.32 -0.20 -18.82
C PRO A 187 25.16 0.66 -18.30
N LEU A 188 24.97 0.60 -16.99
CA LEU A 188 24.01 1.44 -16.29
C LEU A 188 24.75 2.69 -15.80
N THR A 189 24.34 3.88 -16.26
CA THR A 189 24.88 5.17 -15.80
C THR A 189 23.76 6.08 -15.28
N PRO A 190 24.02 7.11 -14.46
CA PRO A 190 23.01 8.08 -14.04
C PRO A 190 22.22 8.67 -15.24
N LYS A 191 22.90 8.92 -16.35
CA LYS A 191 22.28 9.39 -17.60
C LYS A 191 21.35 8.34 -18.24
N THR A 192 21.70 7.06 -18.16
CA THR A 192 20.87 5.95 -18.68
C THR A 192 19.55 5.81 -17.92
N VAL A 193 19.46 6.33 -16.69
CA VAL A 193 18.29 6.18 -15.81
C VAL A 193 17.64 7.48 -15.38
N ASN A 194 18.00 8.58 -16.02
CA ASN A 194 17.29 9.84 -15.81
C ASN A 194 15.86 9.72 -16.36
N ASP A 195 14.89 10.27 -15.64
CA ASP A 195 13.47 10.37 -16.03
C ASP A 195 12.73 9.06 -16.33
N ILE A 196 13.36 7.91 -16.12
CA ILE A 196 12.73 6.64 -16.45
C ILE A 196 11.55 6.35 -15.52
N HIS A 197 11.53 6.93 -14.32
CA HIS A 197 10.42 6.89 -13.38
C HIS A 197 9.13 7.51 -13.95
N LYS A 198 9.24 8.37 -14.97
CA LYS A 198 8.11 8.96 -15.69
C LYS A 198 7.53 8.04 -16.79
N ARG A 199 8.12 6.86 -17.01
CA ARG A 199 7.73 5.90 -18.06
C ARG A 199 7.19 4.60 -17.46
N GLY A 200 6.23 3.99 -18.15
CA GLY A 200 5.81 2.61 -17.88
C GLY A 200 6.71 1.57 -18.56
N GLY A 201 6.63 0.31 -18.14
CA GLY A 201 7.40 -0.78 -18.75
C GLY A 201 8.87 -0.80 -18.29
N THR A 202 9.80 -1.35 -19.08
CA THR A 202 11.24 -1.43 -18.72
C THR A 202 12.11 -1.04 -19.91
N ILE A 203 13.19 -0.27 -19.65
CA ILE A 203 14.15 0.15 -20.67
C ILE A 203 15.09 -0.99 -21.08
N LEU A 204 15.26 -1.99 -20.22
CA LEU A 204 16.10 -3.15 -20.54
C LEU A 204 15.36 -4.16 -21.42
N GLY A 205 14.05 -4.00 -21.60
CA GLY A 205 13.22 -4.96 -22.31
C GLY A 205 13.11 -6.31 -21.59
N THR A 206 12.17 -7.13 -22.05
CA THR A 206 11.89 -8.45 -21.47
C THR A 206 11.71 -9.46 -22.60
N SER A 207 12.19 -10.68 -22.42
CA SER A 207 11.92 -11.77 -23.38
C SER A 207 11.13 -12.91 -22.74
N ARG A 208 10.34 -13.60 -23.57
CA ARG A 208 9.72 -14.88 -23.23
C ARG A 208 10.64 -16.00 -23.74
N GLY A 209 10.97 -16.95 -22.88
CA GLY A 209 11.83 -18.09 -23.21
C GLY A 209 12.41 -18.80 -21.98
N GLY A 210 12.84 -20.05 -22.17
CA GLY A 210 13.63 -20.78 -21.18
C GLY A 210 14.97 -20.07 -20.90
N HIS A 211 15.55 -20.34 -19.73
CA HIS A 211 16.87 -19.85 -19.37
C HIS A 211 17.86 -21.02 -19.36
N ASP A 212 19.09 -20.76 -19.81
CA ASP A 212 20.19 -21.72 -19.73
C ASP A 212 21.00 -21.40 -18.48
N THR A 213 20.67 -22.07 -17.37
CA THR A 213 21.25 -21.80 -16.05
C THR A 213 22.77 -21.91 -16.08
N ILE A 214 23.32 -22.88 -16.82
CA ILE A 214 24.77 -23.10 -16.93
C ILE A 214 25.43 -21.89 -17.59
N LYS A 215 24.98 -21.48 -18.77
CA LYS A 215 25.55 -20.32 -19.48
C LYS A 215 25.39 -19.00 -18.72
N ILE A 216 24.28 -18.85 -17.99
CA ILE A 216 24.07 -17.69 -17.13
C ILE A 216 25.14 -17.66 -16.04
N VAL A 217 25.39 -18.78 -15.35
CA VAL A 217 26.41 -18.85 -14.31
C VAL A 217 27.83 -18.72 -14.89
N ASP A 218 28.10 -19.29 -16.06
CA ASP A 218 29.36 -19.08 -16.78
C ASP A 218 29.60 -17.60 -17.07
N ASN A 219 28.58 -16.88 -17.56
CA ASN A 219 28.69 -15.44 -17.81
C ASN A 219 28.82 -14.60 -16.53
N ILE A 220 28.26 -15.05 -15.40
CA ILE A 220 28.44 -14.43 -14.08
C ILE A 220 29.91 -14.55 -13.65
N GLU A 221 30.44 -15.76 -13.75
CA GLU A 221 31.81 -16.10 -13.37
C GLU A 221 32.84 -15.38 -14.26
N ASP A 222 32.70 -15.47 -15.59
CA ASP A 222 33.57 -14.83 -16.58
C ASP A 222 33.67 -13.31 -16.41
N ARG A 223 32.61 -12.67 -15.91
CA ARG A 223 32.53 -11.22 -15.71
C ARG A 223 32.88 -10.80 -14.28
N GLY A 224 33.21 -11.73 -13.40
CA GLY A 224 33.49 -11.45 -11.99
C GLY A 224 32.30 -10.86 -11.22
N ILE A 225 31.07 -11.18 -11.63
CA ILE A 225 29.85 -10.69 -11.01
C ILE A 225 29.65 -11.39 -9.66
N ASN A 226 29.47 -10.62 -8.59
CA ASN A 226 29.34 -11.13 -7.21
C ASN A 226 27.99 -10.80 -6.53
N GLN A 227 27.10 -10.05 -7.18
CA GLN A 227 25.69 -9.95 -6.76
C GLN A 227 24.78 -9.94 -7.99
N VAL A 228 23.64 -10.62 -7.92
CA VAL A 228 22.68 -10.74 -9.02
C VAL A 228 21.27 -10.43 -8.51
N TYR A 229 20.68 -9.35 -9.03
CA TYR A 229 19.30 -8.96 -8.74
C TYR A 229 18.37 -9.39 -9.88
N ILE A 230 17.38 -10.24 -9.57
CA ILE A 230 16.48 -10.81 -10.55
C ILE A 230 15.05 -10.29 -10.32
N ILE A 231 14.51 -9.55 -11.28
CA ILE A 231 13.18 -8.93 -11.15
C ILE A 231 12.23 -9.53 -12.16
N GLY A 232 11.11 -10.06 -11.67
CA GLY A 232 10.07 -10.66 -12.51
C GLY A 232 9.03 -11.43 -11.70
N GLY A 233 8.09 -12.05 -12.41
CA GLY A 233 6.98 -12.81 -11.82
C GLY A 233 7.42 -14.19 -11.32
N ASP A 234 6.44 -15.04 -11.03
CA ASP A 234 6.60 -16.39 -10.50
C ASP A 234 7.61 -17.25 -11.29
N GLY A 235 7.50 -17.28 -12.61
CA GLY A 235 8.41 -18.03 -13.49
C GLY A 235 9.83 -17.49 -13.45
N THR A 236 9.99 -16.18 -13.26
CA THR A 236 11.31 -15.54 -13.10
C THR A 236 11.95 -15.89 -11.76
N GLN A 237 11.17 -15.90 -10.67
CA GLN A 237 11.67 -16.30 -9.34
C GLN A 237 12.09 -17.78 -9.31
N LYS A 238 11.41 -18.67 -10.04
CA LYS A 238 11.86 -20.07 -10.22
C LYS A 238 13.23 -20.16 -10.89
N GLY A 239 13.45 -19.38 -11.97
CA GLY A 239 14.76 -19.29 -12.60
C GLY A 239 15.85 -18.72 -11.67
N ALA A 240 15.49 -17.77 -10.80
CA ALA A 240 16.42 -17.24 -9.80
C ALA A 240 16.90 -18.31 -8.81
N LEU A 241 15.98 -19.19 -8.38
CA LEU A 241 16.30 -20.33 -7.53
C LEU A 241 17.24 -21.32 -8.24
N GLU A 242 17.01 -21.62 -9.52
CA GLU A 242 17.89 -22.51 -10.30
C GLU A 242 19.31 -21.94 -10.43
N ILE A 243 19.42 -20.64 -10.74
CA ILE A 243 20.71 -19.93 -10.79
C ILE A 243 21.42 -19.98 -9.43
N PHE A 244 20.67 -19.75 -8.34
CA PHE A 244 21.21 -19.86 -6.98
C PHE A 244 21.71 -21.28 -6.66
N LYS A 245 20.96 -22.33 -7.01
CA LYS A 245 21.37 -23.72 -6.81
C LYS A 245 22.67 -24.03 -7.55
N GLU A 246 22.82 -23.54 -8.77
CA GLU A 246 24.03 -23.75 -9.58
C GLU A 246 25.25 -22.98 -9.02
N ILE A 247 25.06 -21.72 -8.61
CA ILE A 247 26.09 -20.93 -7.90
C ILE A 247 26.56 -21.66 -6.63
N ARG A 248 25.62 -22.22 -5.86
CA ARG A 248 25.92 -23.00 -4.64
C ARG A 248 26.68 -24.27 -4.99
N ARG A 249 26.27 -25.00 -6.04
CA ARG A 249 26.96 -26.21 -6.53
C ARG A 249 28.43 -25.93 -6.87
N ARG A 250 28.70 -24.78 -7.48
CA ARG A 250 30.05 -24.32 -7.86
C ARG A 250 30.81 -23.58 -6.75
N ARG A 251 30.18 -23.33 -5.60
CA ARG A 251 30.74 -22.54 -4.46
C ARG A 251 31.23 -21.14 -4.86
N LEU A 252 30.53 -20.50 -5.80
CA LEU A 252 30.88 -19.15 -6.24
C LEU A 252 30.49 -18.10 -5.19
N LYS A 253 31.28 -17.04 -5.07
CA LYS A 253 31.06 -15.91 -4.13
C LYS A 253 30.03 -14.92 -4.68
N VAL A 254 28.81 -15.40 -4.95
CA VAL A 254 27.76 -14.61 -5.61
C VAL A 254 26.48 -14.59 -4.77
N ALA A 255 26.00 -13.39 -4.44
CA ALA A 255 24.70 -13.20 -3.79
C ALA A 255 23.58 -13.14 -4.84
N VAL A 256 22.51 -13.92 -4.67
CA VAL A 256 21.34 -13.88 -5.56
C VAL A 256 20.13 -13.36 -4.79
N ALA A 257 19.51 -12.30 -5.30
CA ALA A 257 18.33 -11.66 -4.72
C ALA A 257 17.18 -11.57 -5.75
N GLY A 258 16.03 -12.13 -5.40
CA GLY A 258 14.81 -12.05 -6.19
C GLY A 258 13.92 -10.88 -5.76
N ILE A 259 13.36 -10.16 -6.73
CA ILE A 259 12.38 -9.09 -6.50
C ILE A 259 11.08 -9.46 -7.23
N PRO A 260 10.01 -9.76 -6.49
CA PRO A 260 8.77 -10.32 -7.03
C PRO A 260 7.95 -9.26 -7.73
N LYS A 261 7.84 -9.35 -9.06
CA LYS A 261 7.14 -8.38 -9.91
C LYS A 261 5.99 -9.04 -10.65
N THR A 262 4.76 -8.75 -10.24
CA THR A 262 3.55 -9.22 -10.91
C THR A 262 2.43 -8.20 -10.73
N ILE A 263 1.62 -7.99 -11.78
CA ILE A 263 0.37 -7.22 -11.65
C ILE A 263 -0.76 -8.12 -11.14
N ASP A 264 -0.57 -9.45 -11.18
CA ASP A 264 -1.61 -10.43 -10.88
C ASP A 264 -1.75 -10.68 -9.36
N ASN A 265 -0.81 -10.15 -8.54
CA ASN A 265 -0.68 -10.34 -7.09
C ASN A 265 -0.75 -11.80 -6.63
N ASP A 266 -0.16 -12.70 -7.42
CA ASP A 266 -0.28 -14.15 -7.32
C ASP A 266 0.89 -14.83 -6.58
N ILE A 267 1.73 -14.05 -5.89
CA ILE A 267 2.88 -14.55 -5.12
C ILE A 267 2.44 -14.75 -3.67
N ALA A 268 2.19 -16.01 -3.29
CA ALA A 268 1.49 -16.38 -2.06
C ALA A 268 2.11 -15.88 -0.73
N VAL A 269 3.42 -15.62 -0.70
CA VAL A 269 4.14 -15.28 0.54
C VAL A 269 4.18 -13.77 0.79
N ILE A 270 3.83 -12.95 -0.20
CA ILE A 270 3.86 -11.47 -0.07
C ILE A 270 2.45 -10.90 -0.04
N ASP A 271 2.22 -9.89 0.80
CA ASP A 271 0.91 -9.23 0.92
C ASP A 271 0.51 -8.54 -0.40
N LYS A 272 1.51 -7.96 -1.07
CA LYS A 272 1.33 -7.15 -2.28
C LYS A 272 2.56 -7.21 -3.17
N SER A 273 2.36 -7.46 -4.46
CA SER A 273 3.35 -7.28 -5.52
C SER A 273 3.32 -5.86 -6.07
N PHE A 274 4.48 -5.34 -6.46
CA PHE A 274 4.55 -3.97 -6.99
C PHE A 274 4.03 -3.91 -8.44
N GLY A 275 3.25 -2.87 -8.72
CA GLY A 275 2.47 -2.70 -9.96
C GLY A 275 1.03 -3.20 -9.86
N PHE A 276 0.65 -3.82 -8.75
CA PHE A 276 -0.73 -4.25 -8.51
C PHE A 276 -1.68 -3.08 -8.33
N ASP A 277 -1.33 -2.09 -7.49
CA ASP A 277 -2.23 -0.97 -7.23
C ASP A 277 -2.43 -0.12 -8.49
N THR A 278 -1.37 0.06 -9.28
CA THR A 278 -1.46 0.71 -10.60
C THR A 278 -2.40 -0.06 -11.54
N ALA A 279 -2.32 -1.39 -11.56
CA ALA A 279 -3.20 -2.20 -12.40
C ALA A 279 -4.68 -2.13 -11.98
N VAL A 280 -4.93 -2.08 -10.67
CA VAL A 280 -6.28 -1.89 -10.10
C VAL A 280 -6.85 -0.53 -10.47
N GLU A 281 -6.03 0.53 -10.42
CA GLU A 281 -6.46 1.88 -10.78
C GLU A 281 -6.87 1.98 -12.25
N GLU A 282 -6.09 1.40 -13.18
CA GLU A 282 -6.47 1.39 -14.60
C GLU A 282 -7.70 0.54 -14.89
N ALA A 283 -7.82 -0.60 -14.22
CA ALA A 283 -9.02 -1.42 -14.29
C ALA A 283 -10.25 -0.62 -13.83
N GLN A 284 -10.13 0.16 -12.76
CA GLN A 284 -11.21 1.02 -12.27
C GLN A 284 -11.56 2.14 -13.26
N ARG A 285 -10.57 2.76 -13.93
CA ARG A 285 -10.83 3.75 -14.98
C ARG A 285 -11.61 3.16 -16.15
N ALA A 286 -11.24 1.96 -16.59
CA ALA A 286 -11.96 1.25 -17.64
C ALA A 286 -13.39 0.88 -17.22
N ILE A 287 -13.58 0.46 -15.96
CA ILE A 287 -14.91 0.19 -15.39
C ILE A 287 -15.76 1.46 -15.36
N ASN A 288 -15.21 2.57 -14.90
CA ASN A 288 -15.93 3.85 -14.84
C ASN A 288 -16.33 4.32 -16.25
N ALA A 289 -15.44 4.19 -17.23
CA ALA A 289 -15.74 4.51 -18.63
C ALA A 289 -16.87 3.64 -19.19
N ALA A 290 -16.79 2.31 -18.98
CA ALA A 290 -17.82 1.38 -19.42
C ALA A 290 -19.18 1.69 -18.77
N HIS A 291 -19.16 2.06 -17.50
CA HIS A 291 -20.35 2.41 -16.75
C HIS A 291 -21.02 3.68 -17.29
N VAL A 292 -20.27 4.78 -17.49
CA VAL A 292 -20.81 6.03 -18.07
C VAL A 292 -21.40 5.78 -19.45
N GLU A 293 -20.72 5.00 -20.30
CA GLU A 293 -21.22 4.63 -21.63
C GLU A 293 -22.48 3.75 -21.57
N SER A 294 -22.57 2.86 -20.58
CA SER A 294 -23.74 2.00 -20.40
C SER A 294 -24.97 2.74 -19.86
N GLU A 295 -24.78 3.74 -19.00
CA GLU A 295 -25.87 4.59 -18.49
C GLU A 295 -26.40 5.56 -19.55
N SER A 296 -25.56 5.91 -20.53
CA SER A 296 -25.93 6.84 -21.61
C SER A 296 -26.83 6.22 -22.68
N VAL A 297 -27.16 4.93 -22.59
CA VAL A 297 -28.01 4.22 -23.55
C VAL A 297 -29.08 3.39 -22.84
N GLU A 298 -30.28 3.34 -23.41
CA GLU A 298 -31.36 2.50 -22.89
C GLU A 298 -30.96 1.01 -22.96
N ASN A 299 -31.17 0.26 -21.88
CA ASN A 299 -30.75 -1.14 -21.74
C ASN A 299 -29.25 -1.37 -22.03
N GLY A 300 -28.40 -0.41 -21.67
CA GLY A 300 -26.95 -0.49 -21.86
C GLY A 300 -26.27 -1.44 -20.89
N ILE A 301 -25.41 -2.33 -21.38
CA ILE A 301 -24.58 -3.21 -20.53
C ILE A 301 -23.10 -2.96 -20.86
N GLY A 302 -22.31 -2.48 -19.91
CA GLY A 302 -20.86 -2.48 -19.94
C GLY A 302 -20.28 -3.90 -19.74
N LEU A 303 -19.23 -4.23 -20.47
CA LEU A 303 -18.47 -5.47 -20.30
C LEU A 303 -17.00 -5.09 -20.31
N VAL A 304 -16.30 -5.33 -19.20
CA VAL A 304 -14.87 -5.03 -19.09
C VAL A 304 -14.10 -6.34 -18.93
N LYS A 305 -13.12 -6.55 -19.82
CA LYS A 305 -12.20 -7.69 -19.73
C LYS A 305 -10.96 -7.28 -18.96
N LEU A 306 -10.77 -7.86 -17.78
CA LEU A 306 -9.62 -7.57 -16.93
C LEU A 306 -8.53 -8.63 -17.06
N MET A 307 -7.28 -8.23 -16.82
CA MET A 307 -6.14 -9.14 -16.74
C MET A 307 -6.15 -9.92 -15.41
N GLY A 308 -5.34 -10.97 -15.33
CA GLY A 308 -5.17 -11.74 -14.08
C GLY A 308 -4.62 -13.15 -14.25
N ARG A 309 -4.50 -13.70 -15.47
CA ARG A 309 -4.08 -15.09 -15.75
C ARG A 309 -4.77 -16.11 -14.84
N TYR A 310 -4.13 -16.52 -13.74
CA TYR A 310 -4.63 -17.52 -12.78
C TYR A 310 -5.18 -16.90 -11.47
N SER A 311 -5.26 -15.57 -11.38
CA SER A 311 -5.65 -14.80 -10.20
C SER A 311 -6.79 -13.83 -10.51
N GLY A 312 -7.74 -13.73 -9.58
CA GLY A 312 -8.88 -12.80 -9.64
C GLY A 312 -8.65 -11.48 -8.89
N PHE A 313 -7.46 -11.21 -8.35
CA PHE A 313 -7.23 -10.07 -7.45
C PHE A 313 -7.52 -8.72 -8.12
N ILE A 314 -7.06 -8.49 -9.36
CA ILE A 314 -7.32 -7.22 -10.07
C ILE A 314 -8.83 -6.99 -10.20
N ALA A 315 -9.57 -8.01 -10.64
CA ALA A 315 -11.02 -7.93 -10.78
C ALA A 315 -11.67 -7.61 -9.43
N MET A 316 -11.35 -8.37 -8.38
CA MET A 316 -11.92 -8.16 -7.04
C MET A 316 -11.65 -6.75 -6.50
N TYR A 317 -10.40 -6.27 -6.58
CA TYR A 317 -10.03 -4.96 -6.04
C TYR A 317 -10.53 -3.80 -6.90
N ALA A 318 -10.64 -3.97 -8.22
CA ALA A 318 -11.20 -2.96 -9.11
C ALA A 318 -12.74 -2.92 -9.10
N THR A 319 -13.40 -3.96 -8.57
CA THR A 319 -14.86 -3.97 -8.41
C THR A 319 -15.34 -3.47 -7.08
N LEU A 320 -14.55 -3.66 -6.01
CA LEU A 320 -14.93 -3.22 -4.66
C LEU A 320 -15.30 -1.72 -4.60
N PRO A 321 -14.53 -0.79 -5.20
CA PRO A 321 -14.95 0.61 -5.29
C PRO A 321 -16.14 0.84 -6.21
N ALA A 322 -16.30 -0.03 -7.22
CA ALA A 322 -17.36 0.03 -8.22
C ALA A 322 -18.65 -0.69 -7.78
N GLU A 323 -18.71 -1.22 -6.55
CA GLU A 323 -19.61 -2.33 -6.24
C GLU A 323 -21.06 -1.99 -6.58
N MET A 324 -21.56 -2.79 -7.51
CA MET A 324 -22.88 -2.69 -8.10
C MET A 324 -23.92 -2.92 -7.01
N CYS A 325 -24.76 -1.92 -6.75
CA CYS A 325 -26.06 -2.19 -6.16
C CYS A 325 -26.68 -3.34 -6.96
N GLU A 326 -27.33 -4.31 -6.30
CA GLU A 326 -28.09 -5.41 -6.91
C GLU A 326 -29.14 -4.97 -7.96
N TYR A 327 -29.26 -3.66 -8.22
CA TYR A 327 -30.10 -3.05 -9.23
C TYR A 327 -29.38 -2.65 -10.53
N ASN A 328 -28.04 -2.62 -10.60
CA ASN A 328 -27.33 -2.30 -11.85
C ASN A 328 -27.11 -3.56 -12.70
N HIS A 329 -28.11 -3.89 -13.53
CA HIS A 329 -28.09 -4.99 -14.52
C HIS A 329 -27.13 -4.74 -15.70
N ASN A 330 -26.28 -3.71 -15.59
CA ASN A 330 -25.63 -3.03 -16.70
C ASN A 330 -24.10 -3.19 -16.72
N LEU A 331 -23.49 -4.09 -15.93
CA LEU A 331 -22.05 -4.33 -16.00
C LEU A 331 -21.72 -5.81 -15.71
N ILE A 332 -20.96 -6.46 -16.60
CA ILE A 332 -20.48 -7.84 -16.42
C ILE A 332 -18.94 -7.82 -16.41
N ILE A 333 -18.33 -8.57 -15.50
CA ILE A 333 -16.87 -8.65 -15.36
C ILE A 333 -16.45 -10.11 -15.49
N ARG A 334 -15.57 -10.38 -16.45
CA ARG A 334 -15.18 -11.75 -16.81
C ARG A 334 -13.91 -12.16 -16.08
N TYR A 335 -13.98 -13.26 -15.35
CA TYR A 335 -12.83 -13.90 -14.72
C TYR A 335 -12.07 -14.80 -15.71
N PRO A 336 -10.74 -14.93 -15.59
CA PRO A 336 -9.95 -15.73 -16.51
C PRO A 336 -10.10 -17.26 -16.33
N TYR A 337 -10.78 -17.75 -15.27
CA TYR A 337 -11.10 -19.18 -15.11
C TYR A 337 -12.17 -19.72 -16.09
N PHE A 338 -12.81 -18.84 -16.87
CA PHE A 338 -13.72 -19.23 -17.96
C PHE A 338 -13.05 -19.01 -19.32
N GLU A 339 -12.18 -19.93 -19.72
CA GLU A 339 -11.92 -20.14 -21.15
C GLU A 339 -13.22 -20.66 -21.81
N MET A 340 -13.56 -20.09 -22.97
CA MET A 340 -14.68 -20.46 -23.85
C MET A 340 -16.12 -20.21 -23.37
N LEU A 341 -16.51 -18.95 -23.21
CA LEU A 341 -17.66 -18.45 -23.98
C LEU A 341 -17.20 -17.25 -24.81
N SER A 342 -17.34 -17.31 -26.13
CA SER A 342 -17.17 -16.12 -26.97
C SER A 342 -18.22 -15.07 -26.57
N ILE A 343 -17.91 -13.78 -26.79
CA ILE A 343 -18.88 -12.69 -26.60
C ILE A 343 -20.19 -12.97 -27.37
N SER A 344 -20.10 -13.68 -28.51
CA SER A 344 -21.27 -14.13 -29.27
C SER A 344 -22.16 -15.14 -28.53
N ALA A 345 -21.59 -16.06 -27.76
CA ALA A 345 -22.34 -17.04 -26.98
C ALA A 345 -23.05 -16.41 -25.76
N TYR A 346 -22.43 -15.42 -25.10
CA TYR A 346 -23.05 -14.70 -23.99
C TYR A 346 -24.14 -13.72 -24.47
N ARG A 347 -23.90 -13.04 -25.61
CA ARG A 347 -24.93 -12.26 -26.32
C ARG A 347 -26.12 -13.14 -26.70
N GLY A 348 -25.87 -14.36 -27.19
CA GLY A 348 -26.91 -15.35 -27.46
C GLY A 348 -27.70 -15.76 -26.21
N LEU A 349 -27.03 -15.96 -25.07
CA LEU A 349 -27.66 -16.39 -23.82
C LEU A 349 -28.55 -15.32 -23.18
N LEU A 350 -28.13 -14.05 -23.24
CA LEU A 350 -28.91 -12.90 -22.77
C LEU A 350 -30.09 -12.59 -23.71
N LEU A 351 -29.88 -12.66 -25.04
CA LEU A 351 -30.94 -12.46 -26.03
C LEU A 351 -32.00 -13.57 -25.98
N GLN A 352 -31.61 -14.82 -25.69
CA GLN A 352 -32.54 -15.95 -25.59
C GLN A 352 -33.45 -15.90 -24.35
N LYS A 353 -33.06 -15.22 -23.26
CA LYS A 353 -33.83 -15.23 -22.00
C LYS A 353 -34.85 -14.11 -21.83
N GLN A 354 -34.73 -12.96 -22.51
CA GLN A 354 -35.56 -11.79 -22.17
C GLN A 354 -36.26 -11.02 -23.30
N LYS A 355 -36.09 -11.35 -24.60
CA LYS A 355 -36.65 -10.52 -25.71
C LYS A 355 -36.33 -9.01 -25.56
N MET A 356 -35.29 -8.65 -24.80
CA MET A 356 -34.83 -7.28 -24.61
C MET A 356 -33.71 -6.98 -25.61
N VAL A 357 -33.80 -5.82 -26.27
CA VAL A 357 -32.70 -5.29 -27.07
C VAL A 357 -31.66 -4.72 -26.10
N ILE A 358 -30.55 -5.44 -25.93
CA ILE A 358 -29.45 -5.07 -25.03
C ILE A 358 -28.36 -4.34 -25.81
N ASN A 359 -27.94 -3.17 -25.31
CA ASN A 359 -26.87 -2.36 -25.89
C ASN A 359 -25.54 -2.65 -25.19
N LEU A 360 -24.76 -3.60 -25.69
CA LEU A 360 -23.48 -4.00 -25.07
C LEU A 360 -22.34 -3.03 -25.42
N LYS A 361 -21.63 -2.54 -24.41
CA LYS A 361 -20.40 -1.71 -24.51
C LYS A 361 -19.22 -2.52 -23.99
N TYR A 362 -18.27 -2.88 -24.85
CA TYR A 362 -17.13 -3.71 -24.48
C TYR A 362 -15.83 -2.89 -24.40
N ILE A 363 -15.10 -3.01 -23.28
CA ILE A 363 -13.79 -2.38 -23.07
C ILE A 363 -12.74 -3.45 -22.69
N ASP A 364 -11.62 -3.46 -23.40
CA ASP A 364 -10.46 -4.34 -23.12
C ASP A 364 -9.21 -3.48 -22.82
N PRO A 365 -8.96 -3.11 -21.55
CA PRO A 365 -7.79 -2.31 -21.14
C PRO A 365 -6.48 -3.11 -21.03
N THR A 366 -6.42 -4.36 -21.51
CA THR A 366 -5.32 -5.31 -21.27
C THR A 366 -3.92 -4.72 -21.46
N TYR A 367 -3.67 -4.00 -22.56
CA TYR A 367 -2.35 -3.40 -22.82
C TYR A 367 -2.12 -2.09 -22.05
N MET A 368 -3.18 -1.33 -21.78
CA MET A 368 -3.10 -0.08 -21.01
C MET A 368 -2.64 -0.35 -19.57
N ILE A 369 -3.19 -1.39 -18.93
CA ILE A 369 -2.85 -1.82 -17.56
C ILE A 369 -1.34 -2.03 -17.34
N ARG A 370 -0.58 -2.31 -18.40
CA ARG A 370 0.87 -2.61 -18.32
C ARG A 370 1.80 -1.48 -18.76
N ALA A 371 1.29 -0.52 -19.51
CA ALA A 371 2.10 0.44 -20.26
C ALA A 371 2.17 1.84 -19.62
N ILE A 372 1.32 2.12 -18.64
CA ILE A 372 1.24 3.43 -18.02
C ILE A 372 2.33 3.67 -16.95
N PRO A 373 2.63 4.94 -16.60
CA PRO A 373 3.43 5.26 -15.41
C PRO A 373 2.75 4.77 -14.13
N SER A 374 3.53 4.52 -13.09
CA SER A 374 3.02 3.98 -11.83
C SER A 374 2.52 5.06 -10.87
N ILE A 375 1.52 4.70 -10.07
CA ILE A 375 0.94 5.59 -9.04
C ILE A 375 1.86 5.70 -7.82
N ALA A 376 1.62 6.71 -6.97
CA ALA A 376 2.41 7.03 -5.78
C ALA A 376 2.76 5.81 -4.91
N SER A 377 1.75 5.00 -4.59
CA SER A 377 1.88 3.90 -3.63
C SER A 377 2.85 2.84 -4.14
N ASP A 378 2.76 2.50 -5.43
CA ASP A 378 3.67 1.58 -6.11
C ASP A 378 5.08 2.16 -6.25
N ASN A 379 5.22 3.47 -6.51
CA ASN A 379 6.53 4.15 -6.61
C ASN A 379 7.29 4.12 -5.28
N VAL A 380 6.60 4.43 -4.18
CA VAL A 380 7.15 4.33 -2.83
C VAL A 380 7.47 2.86 -2.54
N TYR A 381 6.55 1.92 -2.77
CA TYR A 381 6.81 0.52 -2.47
C TYR A 381 8.01 -0.06 -3.23
N CYS A 382 8.11 0.23 -4.53
CA CYS A 382 9.23 -0.12 -5.41
C CYS A 382 10.56 0.41 -4.86
N THR A 383 10.58 1.69 -4.45
CA THR A 383 11.72 2.34 -3.79
C THR A 383 12.18 1.60 -2.55
N LEU A 384 11.25 1.22 -1.68
CA LEU A 384 11.56 0.57 -0.41
C LEU A 384 12.04 -0.88 -0.63
N LEU A 385 11.49 -1.59 -1.62
CA LEU A 385 11.89 -2.95 -1.99
C LEU A 385 13.32 -2.97 -2.53
N ALA A 386 13.65 -2.06 -3.46
CA ALA A 386 14.99 -1.93 -4.03
C ALA A 386 16.05 -1.76 -2.94
N HIS A 387 15.86 -0.78 -2.03
CA HIS A 387 16.76 -0.57 -0.90
C HIS A 387 16.90 -1.81 -0.01
N SER A 388 15.82 -2.58 0.18
CA SER A 388 15.85 -3.77 1.04
C SER A 388 16.60 -4.92 0.39
N ALA A 389 16.46 -5.10 -0.93
CA ALA A 389 17.21 -6.09 -1.71
C ALA A 389 18.71 -5.81 -1.70
N ILE A 390 19.10 -4.55 -1.94
CA ILE A 390 20.51 -4.11 -1.88
C ILE A 390 21.12 -4.42 -0.52
N HIS A 391 20.44 -4.00 0.56
CA HIS A 391 20.94 -4.24 1.91
C HIS A 391 21.06 -5.74 2.24
N GLY A 392 20.16 -6.57 1.72
CA GLY A 392 20.19 -8.02 1.94
C GLY A 392 21.41 -8.65 1.27
N ALA A 393 21.61 -8.35 -0.01
CA ALA A 393 22.76 -8.84 -0.78
C ALA A 393 24.09 -8.36 -0.19
N MET A 394 24.20 -7.08 0.17
CA MET A 394 25.39 -6.52 0.85
C MET A 394 25.69 -7.20 2.19
N ALA A 395 24.63 -7.45 2.98
CA ALA A 395 24.76 -8.18 4.23
C ALA A 395 25.19 -9.64 4.03
N GLY A 396 25.27 -10.13 2.78
CA GLY A 396 25.66 -11.49 2.47
C GLY A 396 24.50 -12.46 2.49
N TYR A 397 23.25 -12.01 2.56
CA TYR A 397 22.13 -12.92 2.32
C TYR A 397 22.12 -13.36 0.87
N THR A 398 21.76 -14.62 0.61
CA THR A 398 21.67 -15.17 -0.74
C THR A 398 20.54 -16.17 -0.83
N GLY A 399 19.96 -16.33 -2.00
CA GLY A 399 18.88 -17.28 -2.19
C GLY A 399 17.54 -16.81 -1.62
N PHE A 400 17.26 -15.49 -1.67
CA PHE A 400 16.05 -14.90 -1.08
C PHE A 400 15.27 -14.01 -2.05
N THR A 401 13.96 -13.94 -1.85
CA THR A 401 13.06 -12.94 -2.40
C THR A 401 12.75 -11.87 -1.34
N VAL A 402 12.73 -10.59 -1.71
CA VAL A 402 12.25 -9.53 -0.81
C VAL A 402 10.76 -9.32 -0.99
N GLY A 403 10.00 -9.33 0.09
CA GLY A 403 8.56 -9.09 0.06
C GLY A 403 8.04 -8.27 1.23
N LEU A 404 6.85 -7.70 1.05
CA LEU A 404 6.06 -7.17 2.15
C LEU A 404 5.29 -8.33 2.80
N VAL A 405 5.50 -8.55 4.09
CA VAL A 405 4.79 -9.54 4.90
C VAL A 405 4.23 -8.84 6.13
N ASN A 406 2.91 -8.87 6.29
CA ASN A 406 2.17 -8.15 7.33
C ASN A 406 2.59 -6.67 7.46
N GLY A 407 2.76 -5.98 6.33
CA GLY A 407 3.16 -4.57 6.27
C GLY A 407 4.64 -4.31 6.58
N ARG A 408 5.50 -5.34 6.67
CA ARG A 408 6.94 -5.20 6.91
C ARG A 408 7.77 -5.87 5.82
N HIS A 409 8.84 -5.19 5.43
CA HIS A 409 9.81 -5.73 4.47
C HIS A 409 10.58 -6.87 5.11
N THR A 410 10.63 -8.00 4.41
CA THR A 410 11.07 -9.28 4.95
C THR A 410 11.90 -10.02 3.90
N TYR A 411 12.94 -10.73 4.34
CA TYR A 411 13.70 -11.65 3.49
C TYR A 411 13.03 -13.02 3.54
N ILE A 412 12.60 -13.52 2.38
CA ILE A 412 11.88 -14.78 2.22
C ILE A 412 12.78 -15.73 1.44
N PRO A 413 13.13 -16.93 1.94
CA PRO A 413 13.97 -17.87 1.20
C PRO A 413 13.29 -18.33 -0.09
N PHE A 414 14.07 -18.65 -1.13
CA PHE A 414 13.56 -19.22 -2.38
C PHE A 414 13.01 -20.63 -2.13
N HIS A 415 11.76 -20.74 -1.68
CA HIS A 415 11.00 -21.97 -1.66
C HIS A 415 9.68 -21.77 -2.42
N THR A 416 9.39 -22.72 -3.29
CA THR A 416 8.05 -22.90 -3.86
C THR A 416 7.28 -23.82 -2.92
N TYR A 417 6.27 -23.28 -2.24
CA TYR A 417 5.21 -24.09 -1.64
C TYR A 417 3.97 -24.03 -2.54
N PRO A 418 3.32 -25.16 -2.86
CA PRO A 418 1.99 -25.14 -3.43
C PRO A 418 0.96 -24.63 -2.40
N ASN A 419 -0.08 -23.98 -2.92
CA ASN A 419 -1.20 -23.42 -2.15
C ASN A 419 -2.12 -24.54 -1.61
N PRO A 420 -2.41 -24.64 -0.30
CA PRO A 420 -3.30 -25.65 0.28
C PRO A 420 -4.81 -25.37 0.14
N LEU A 421 -5.25 -24.45 -0.73
CA LEU A 421 -6.69 -24.15 -0.95
C LEU A 421 -7.34 -24.97 -2.08
N GLN A 422 -6.88 -26.19 -2.35
CA GLN A 422 -7.23 -26.90 -3.59
C GLN A 422 -8.64 -27.50 -3.67
N ASP A 423 -9.39 -27.70 -2.58
CA ASP A 423 -10.59 -28.54 -2.65
C ASP A 423 -11.85 -27.88 -2.12
N ASN A 424 -12.37 -26.84 -2.80
CA ASN A 424 -13.77 -26.47 -2.62
C ASN A 424 -14.42 -25.42 -3.56
N ALA A 425 -15.75 -25.49 -3.71
CA ALA A 425 -16.50 -24.94 -4.84
C ALA A 425 -17.16 -23.53 -4.77
N ALA A 426 -17.34 -22.83 -3.63
CA ALA A 426 -17.77 -21.40 -3.69
C ALA A 426 -17.41 -20.60 -2.43
N TYR A 427 -17.52 -21.23 -1.28
CA TYR A 427 -17.02 -20.72 0.00
C TYR A 427 -16.21 -21.73 0.76
N SER A 428 -16.39 -22.93 0.35
CA SER A 428 -15.75 -24.07 0.89
C SER A 428 -14.20 -23.92 0.62
N VAL A 429 -13.81 -23.04 -0.34
CA VAL A 429 -12.42 -22.64 -0.70
C VAL A 429 -11.76 -21.84 0.42
N VAL A 430 -12.52 -21.35 1.40
CA VAL A 430 -12.03 -20.58 2.57
C VAL A 430 -12.70 -21.15 3.82
N LYS A 431 -12.00 -22.01 4.57
CA LYS A 431 -12.54 -22.81 5.70
C LYS A 431 -13.00 -22.02 6.95
N GLN A 432 -12.92 -20.68 6.99
CA GLN A 432 -13.31 -19.86 8.15
C GLN A 432 -14.00 -18.55 7.75
N TYR A 433 -15.34 -18.51 7.82
CA TYR A 433 -16.15 -17.31 7.50
C TYR A 433 -16.27 -16.32 8.65
N PHE A 434 -16.16 -16.79 9.90
CA PHE A 434 -16.30 -15.96 11.09
C PHE A 434 -14.95 -15.74 11.73
N VAL A 435 -14.73 -14.51 12.19
CA VAL A 435 -13.57 -14.21 13.02
C VAL A 435 -13.80 -14.86 14.38
N ASN A 436 -12.88 -15.75 14.78
CA ASN A 436 -12.93 -16.37 16.09
C ASN A 436 -12.86 -15.29 17.18
N VAL A 437 -13.59 -15.47 18.29
CA VAL A 437 -13.63 -14.49 19.39
C VAL A 437 -12.24 -14.24 19.99
N ASP A 438 -11.36 -15.23 19.92
CA ASP A 438 -9.98 -15.16 20.42
C ASP A 438 -8.96 -14.67 19.37
N ASP A 439 -9.38 -14.39 18.13
CA ASP A 439 -8.48 -13.86 17.11
C ASP A 439 -8.01 -12.45 17.48
N THR A 440 -6.69 -12.33 17.66
CA THR A 440 -6.03 -11.07 17.95
C THR A 440 -4.89 -10.81 16.98
N VAL A 441 -4.56 -9.53 16.79
CA VAL A 441 -3.50 -9.04 15.91
C VAL A 441 -2.47 -8.32 16.79
N PRO A 442 -1.20 -8.73 16.81
CA PRO A 442 -0.15 -8.08 17.58
C PRO A 442 0.07 -6.64 17.10
N TYR A 443 0.25 -5.72 18.05
CA TYR A 443 0.67 -4.35 17.78
C TYR A 443 2.14 -4.30 17.31
N LYS A 444 3.02 -5.05 17.98
CA LYS A 444 4.43 -5.19 17.61
C LYS A 444 4.66 -6.57 17.00
N ILE A 445 4.92 -6.60 15.69
CA ILE A 445 5.23 -7.83 14.95
C ILE A 445 6.72 -8.10 14.82
N VAL A 446 7.58 -7.09 14.95
CA VAL A 446 9.02 -7.35 15.01
C VAL A 446 9.38 -7.79 16.42
N VAL A 447 9.81 -9.03 16.57
CA VAL A 447 10.11 -9.65 17.86
C VAL A 447 11.51 -10.27 17.84
N GLN A 448 12.09 -10.40 19.03
CA GLN A 448 13.31 -11.19 19.26
C GLN A 448 12.94 -12.53 19.88
N LYS A 449 13.78 -13.55 19.65
CA LYS A 449 13.57 -14.95 20.06
C LYS A 449 12.97 -15.09 21.47
N ASN A 450 13.55 -14.41 22.47
CA ASN A 450 13.20 -14.56 23.89
C ASN A 450 12.28 -13.45 24.44
N SER A 451 11.78 -12.56 23.60
CA SER A 451 10.91 -11.45 24.06
C SER A 451 9.51 -11.94 24.45
N PRO A 452 8.80 -11.34 25.43
CA PRO A 452 7.42 -11.70 25.79
C PRO A 452 6.40 -11.28 24.71
N ARG A 453 5.17 -11.83 24.74
CA ARG A 453 4.09 -11.41 23.81
C ARG A 453 3.71 -9.96 24.08
N GLY A 454 3.70 -9.14 23.02
CA GLY A 454 3.34 -7.73 23.10
C GLY A 454 1.83 -7.47 23.26
N VAL A 455 1.44 -6.20 23.13
CA VAL A 455 0.01 -5.81 23.09
C VAL A 455 -0.63 -6.34 21.81
N HIS A 456 -1.88 -6.79 21.89
CA HIS A 456 -2.66 -7.24 20.74
C HIS A 456 -4.00 -6.48 20.66
N PHE A 457 -4.49 -6.27 19.45
CA PHE A 457 -5.81 -5.75 19.16
C PHE A 457 -6.74 -6.84 18.66
N ARG A 458 -8.04 -6.69 18.87
CA ARG A 458 -9.01 -7.69 18.40
C ARG A 458 -9.19 -7.57 16.89
N ARG A 459 -9.20 -8.70 16.19
CA ARG A 459 -9.43 -8.71 14.73
C ARG A 459 -10.85 -8.24 14.38
N ALA A 460 -10.97 -7.31 13.44
CA ALA A 460 -12.27 -6.85 12.94
C ALA A 460 -12.86 -7.86 11.95
N GLY A 461 -14.19 -7.91 11.87
CA GLY A 461 -14.92 -8.74 10.91
C GLY A 461 -16.21 -9.34 11.47
N PRO A 462 -17.00 -10.02 10.63
CA PRO A 462 -18.29 -10.57 11.04
C PRO A 462 -18.13 -11.64 12.13
N ARG A 463 -19.06 -11.63 13.07
CA ARG A 463 -19.18 -12.64 14.14
C ARG A 463 -20.37 -13.55 13.85
N GLN A 464 -20.28 -14.80 14.33
CA GLN A 464 -21.35 -15.79 14.17
C GLN A 464 -22.66 -15.35 14.85
N ARG A 465 -22.56 -14.51 15.89
CA ARG A 465 -23.70 -13.97 16.64
C ARG A 465 -23.63 -12.46 16.66
N VAL A 466 -24.79 -11.81 16.53
CA VAL A 466 -24.99 -10.36 16.66
C VAL A 466 -25.82 -10.03 17.90
N TYR A 467 -25.70 -8.81 18.41
CA TYR A 467 -26.41 -8.32 19.60
C TYR A 467 -27.54 -7.34 19.27
N PHE A 468 -27.52 -6.76 18.07
CA PHE A 468 -28.60 -5.92 17.57
C PHE A 468 -29.44 -6.70 16.56
N LYS A 469 -30.76 -6.70 16.76
CA LYS A 469 -31.71 -7.19 15.76
C LYS A 469 -31.92 -6.09 14.71
N SER A 470 -31.83 -6.44 13.44
CA SER A 470 -31.89 -5.52 12.31
C SER A 470 -33.07 -4.53 12.32
N ASP A 471 -34.28 -5.02 12.65
CA ASP A 471 -35.49 -4.19 12.70
C ASP A 471 -35.47 -3.14 13.82
N ASP A 472 -34.68 -3.40 14.87
CA ASP A 472 -34.60 -2.54 16.04
C ASP A 472 -33.47 -1.51 15.91
N VAL A 473 -32.63 -1.60 14.86
CA VAL A 473 -31.50 -0.69 14.66
C VAL A 473 -31.98 0.64 14.08
N LEU A 474 -31.65 1.73 14.80
CA LEU A 474 -31.66 3.09 14.28
C LEU A 474 -30.22 3.61 14.32
N ALA A 475 -29.58 3.62 13.15
CA ALA A 475 -28.19 4.04 13.00
C ALA A 475 -28.11 5.52 12.62
N CYS A 476 -27.11 6.23 13.14
CA CYS A 476 -26.75 7.55 12.65
C CYS A 476 -25.29 7.61 12.20
N ILE A 477 -25.03 8.41 11.16
CA ILE A 477 -23.71 8.64 10.56
C ILE A 477 -23.42 10.13 10.64
N VAL A 478 -22.24 10.50 11.15
CA VAL A 478 -21.79 11.90 11.22
C VAL A 478 -20.35 12.04 10.74
N THR A 479 -20.09 13.08 9.95
CA THR A 479 -18.74 13.46 9.51
C THR A 479 -18.31 14.76 10.19
N CYS A 480 -17.11 14.76 10.79
CA CYS A 480 -16.58 15.91 11.51
C CYS A 480 -15.13 16.23 11.11
N GLY A 481 -14.75 17.51 11.20
CA GLY A 481 -13.40 18.01 10.93
C GLY A 481 -13.16 18.43 9.47
N GLY A 482 -11.89 18.50 9.06
CA GLY A 482 -11.52 18.87 7.68
C GLY A 482 -11.89 17.81 6.65
N LEU A 483 -12.06 18.22 5.39
CA LEU A 483 -12.30 17.31 4.27
C LEU A 483 -11.14 16.33 4.07
N CYS A 484 -11.47 15.18 3.50
CA CYS A 484 -10.56 14.10 3.17
C CYS A 484 -11.18 13.31 2.01
N PRO A 485 -10.38 12.89 1.01
CA PRO A 485 -10.85 11.94 0.01
C PRO A 485 -11.35 10.66 0.69
N GLY A 486 -12.39 10.04 0.15
CA GLY A 486 -12.99 8.81 0.70
C GLY A 486 -14.11 8.99 1.73
N LEU A 487 -14.40 10.22 2.19
CA LEU A 487 -15.51 10.50 3.13
C LEU A 487 -16.86 9.98 2.62
N ASN A 488 -17.20 10.29 1.36
CA ASN A 488 -18.43 9.80 0.74
C ASN A 488 -18.41 8.29 0.52
N THR A 489 -17.26 7.70 0.23
CA THR A 489 -17.10 6.23 0.13
C THR A 489 -17.46 5.58 1.47
N VAL A 490 -16.89 6.04 2.59
CA VAL A 490 -17.25 5.52 3.92
C VAL A 490 -18.76 5.65 4.21
N ILE A 491 -19.37 6.80 3.91
CA ILE A 491 -20.82 6.99 4.10
C ILE A 491 -21.62 5.98 3.28
N ARG A 492 -21.29 5.83 1.98
CA ARG A 492 -21.95 4.88 1.09
C ARG A 492 -21.84 3.46 1.64
N GLU A 493 -20.65 3.01 2.00
CA GLU A 493 -20.41 1.64 2.44
C GLU A 493 -21.02 1.36 3.82
N LEU A 494 -21.14 2.35 4.69
CA LEU A 494 -21.92 2.22 5.92
C LEU A 494 -23.42 2.02 5.60
N VAL A 495 -23.99 2.82 4.71
CA VAL A 495 -25.42 2.75 4.35
C VAL A 495 -25.75 1.45 3.61
N CYS A 496 -24.98 1.13 2.57
CA CYS A 496 -25.13 -0.11 1.80
C CYS A 496 -24.86 -1.34 2.67
N GLY A 497 -23.81 -1.32 3.48
CA GLY A 497 -23.48 -2.44 4.35
C GLY A 497 -24.54 -2.71 5.43
N LEU A 498 -25.06 -1.67 6.08
CA LEU A 498 -26.16 -1.79 7.03
C LEU A 498 -27.44 -2.30 6.35
N SER A 499 -27.78 -1.76 5.19
CA SER A 499 -29.01 -2.09 4.46
C SER A 499 -28.96 -3.49 3.84
N HIS A 500 -27.90 -3.84 3.11
CA HIS A 500 -27.82 -5.08 2.33
C HIS A 500 -27.30 -6.27 3.16
N MET A 501 -26.27 -6.08 3.99
CA MET A 501 -25.70 -7.21 4.77
C MET A 501 -26.52 -7.52 6.02
N TYR A 502 -27.11 -6.49 6.62
CA TYR A 502 -27.80 -6.61 7.91
C TYR A 502 -29.27 -6.21 7.87
N ASN A 503 -29.84 -5.85 6.72
CA ASN A 503 -31.27 -5.50 6.58
C ASN A 503 -31.74 -4.38 7.52
N VAL A 504 -30.86 -3.44 7.87
CA VAL A 504 -31.20 -2.26 8.68
C VAL A 504 -31.92 -1.24 7.80
N LYS A 505 -33.13 -0.84 8.21
CA LYS A 505 -34.00 0.04 7.41
C LYS A 505 -33.91 1.52 7.78
N GLN A 506 -33.44 1.83 8.99
CA GLN A 506 -33.45 3.19 9.55
C GLN A 506 -32.02 3.69 9.74
N ILE A 507 -31.57 4.52 8.80
CA ILE A 507 -30.23 5.12 8.81
C ILE A 507 -30.36 6.63 8.60
N LEU A 508 -29.78 7.41 9.51
CA LEU A 508 -29.82 8.88 9.48
C LEU A 508 -28.41 9.45 9.26
N GLY A 509 -28.30 10.47 8.43
CA GLY A 509 -27.13 11.34 8.34
C GLY A 509 -27.31 12.56 9.22
N ILE A 510 -26.29 12.93 10.01
CA ILE A 510 -26.27 14.16 10.81
C ILE A 510 -25.56 15.26 10.02
N GLU A 511 -26.25 16.36 9.73
CA GLU A 511 -25.70 17.42 8.89
C GLU A 511 -24.79 18.39 9.64
N GLY A 512 -23.65 18.76 9.04
CA GLY A 512 -22.78 19.81 9.58
C GLY A 512 -21.98 19.41 10.81
N GLY A 513 -21.65 18.12 10.97
CA GLY A 513 -20.85 17.59 12.07
C GLY A 513 -21.57 17.60 13.42
N TYR A 514 -20.83 17.74 14.53
CA TYR A 514 -21.41 17.64 15.88
C TYR A 514 -22.53 18.65 16.17
N ARG A 515 -22.48 19.83 15.55
CA ARG A 515 -23.53 20.85 15.67
C ARG A 515 -24.87 20.38 15.10
N GLY A 516 -24.86 19.44 14.16
CA GLY A 516 -26.04 18.84 13.57
C GLY A 516 -26.89 18.04 14.55
N PHE A 517 -26.34 17.65 15.71
CA PHE A 517 -27.15 17.05 16.76
C PHE A 517 -28.08 18.07 17.43
N TYR A 518 -27.70 19.36 17.48
CA TYR A 518 -28.43 20.36 18.26
C TYR A 518 -29.72 20.84 17.59
N ALA A 519 -29.67 21.01 16.26
CA ALA A 519 -30.84 21.26 15.45
C ALA A 519 -31.35 19.90 14.93
N ARG A 520 -32.65 19.73 14.65
CA ARG A 520 -33.18 18.47 14.08
C ARG A 520 -32.76 18.26 12.60
N ASN A 521 -31.49 18.52 12.28
CA ASN A 521 -30.91 18.50 10.94
C ASN A 521 -30.39 17.09 10.64
N THR A 522 -31.33 16.19 10.36
CA THR A 522 -31.05 14.81 9.95
C THR A 522 -31.64 14.52 8.59
N ILE A 523 -30.85 13.85 7.75
CA ILE A 523 -31.30 13.37 6.45
C ILE A 523 -31.46 11.85 6.47
N PRO A 524 -32.56 11.29 5.97
CA PRO A 524 -32.67 9.85 5.76
C PRO A 524 -31.64 9.38 4.72
N LEU A 525 -30.91 8.31 5.02
CA LEU A 525 -29.95 7.69 4.12
C LEU A 525 -30.43 6.31 3.71
N ILE A 526 -30.62 6.11 2.41
CA ILE A 526 -30.96 4.82 1.80
C ILE A 526 -29.96 4.51 0.67
N PRO A 527 -29.79 3.23 0.26
CA PRO A 527 -28.85 2.87 -0.82
C PRO A 527 -29.03 3.71 -2.09
N LYS A 528 -30.28 4.05 -2.44
CA LYS A 528 -30.60 4.92 -3.58
C LYS A 528 -30.05 6.35 -3.43
N THR A 529 -30.09 6.95 -2.24
CA THR A 529 -29.63 8.34 -2.03
C THR A 529 -28.12 8.45 -1.94
N VAL A 530 -27.42 7.36 -1.60
CA VAL A 530 -25.95 7.30 -1.57
C VAL A 530 -25.37 6.67 -2.83
N ASN A 531 -26.18 6.47 -3.88
CA ASN A 531 -25.66 5.98 -5.13
C ASN A 531 -24.64 6.97 -5.70
N ASP A 532 -23.52 6.46 -6.22
CA ASP A 532 -22.47 7.25 -6.88
C ASP A 532 -21.76 8.33 -6.06
N ILE A 533 -22.08 8.53 -4.78
CA ILE A 533 -21.43 9.58 -3.99
C ILE A 533 -19.92 9.31 -3.81
N HIS A 534 -19.48 8.05 -3.89
CA HIS A 534 -18.07 7.64 -3.85
C HIS A 534 -17.24 8.24 -5.01
N LYS A 535 -17.89 8.61 -6.13
CA LYS A 535 -17.26 9.29 -7.28
C LYS A 535 -17.03 10.78 -7.03
N ARG A 536 -17.54 11.33 -5.93
CA ARG A 536 -17.47 12.76 -5.59
C ARG A 536 -16.52 12.99 -4.42
N GLY A 537 -15.69 14.03 -4.54
CA GLY A 537 -14.94 14.55 -3.40
C GLY A 537 -15.85 15.20 -2.34
N GLY A 538 -15.29 15.48 -1.17
CA GLY A 538 -16.01 16.12 -0.06
C GLY A 538 -16.92 15.17 0.73
N THR A 539 -18.00 15.70 1.30
CA THR A 539 -18.99 14.93 2.07
C THR A 539 -20.41 15.43 1.82
N ILE A 540 -21.35 14.52 1.56
CA ILE A 540 -22.78 14.87 1.37
C ILE A 540 -23.47 15.36 2.64
N LEU A 541 -22.92 15.08 3.83
CA LEU A 541 -23.49 15.50 5.11
C LEU A 541 -23.05 16.92 5.52
N GLY A 542 -22.13 17.53 4.76
CA GLY A 542 -21.36 18.67 5.25
C GLY A 542 -20.48 18.26 6.45
N THR A 543 -19.60 19.15 6.88
CA THR A 543 -18.75 18.92 8.06
C THR A 543 -18.48 20.25 8.75
N SER A 544 -18.21 20.21 10.06
CA SER A 544 -17.77 21.38 10.80
C SER A 544 -16.53 21.08 11.64
N ARG A 545 -15.81 22.15 11.98
CA ARG A 545 -14.76 22.14 12.99
C ARG A 545 -15.34 22.65 14.31
N GLY A 546 -15.16 21.91 15.39
CA GLY A 546 -15.64 22.29 16.73
C GLY A 546 -17.12 21.98 16.95
N GLY A 547 -17.73 22.69 17.91
CA GLY A 547 -19.15 22.53 18.26
C GLY A 547 -19.47 21.16 18.84
N HIS A 548 -18.62 20.65 19.73
CA HIS A 548 -18.86 19.45 20.51
C HIS A 548 -19.44 19.84 21.88
N ASP A 549 -20.58 19.25 22.23
CA ASP A 549 -21.26 19.41 23.51
C ASP A 549 -21.83 18.03 23.84
N THR A 550 -21.12 17.31 24.70
CA THR A 550 -21.37 15.89 24.96
C THR A 550 -22.78 15.65 25.47
N ILE A 551 -23.28 16.53 26.34
CA ILE A 551 -24.61 16.40 26.94
C ILE A 551 -25.67 16.55 25.85
N LYS A 552 -25.66 17.64 25.08
CA LYS A 552 -26.64 17.85 24.01
C LYS A 552 -26.62 16.77 22.93
N ILE A 553 -25.44 16.25 22.61
CA ILE A 553 -25.29 15.16 21.64
C ILE A 553 -25.95 13.89 22.18
N VAL A 554 -25.66 13.49 23.42
CA VAL A 554 -26.20 12.27 24.02
C VAL A 554 -27.70 12.41 24.29
N ASP A 555 -28.19 13.57 24.72
CA ASP A 555 -29.62 13.86 24.85
C ASP A 555 -30.34 13.63 23.51
N ASN A 556 -29.78 14.13 22.38
CA ASN A 556 -30.37 13.91 21.07
C ASN A 556 -30.27 12.47 20.56
N ILE A 557 -29.25 11.71 20.96
CA ILE A 557 -29.14 10.28 20.66
C ILE A 557 -30.27 9.53 21.39
N GLU A 558 -30.49 9.85 22.66
CA GLU A 558 -31.51 9.26 23.53
C GLU A 558 -32.93 9.63 23.07
N ASP A 559 -33.21 10.93 22.89
CA ASP A 559 -34.52 11.46 22.48
C ASP A 559 -35.01 10.89 21.15
N ARG A 560 -34.08 10.54 20.25
CA ARG A 560 -34.37 10.00 18.92
C ARG A 560 -34.36 8.48 18.88
N GLY A 561 -34.02 7.80 19.97
CA GLY A 561 -33.91 6.35 20.04
C GLY A 561 -32.76 5.76 19.20
N ILE A 562 -31.73 6.56 18.92
CA ILE A 562 -30.57 6.12 18.12
C ILE A 562 -29.76 5.12 18.95
N ASN A 563 -29.53 3.92 18.41
CA ASN A 563 -28.81 2.85 19.10
C ASN A 563 -27.50 2.43 18.41
N GLN A 564 -27.17 3.02 17.26
CA GLN A 564 -25.84 2.94 16.66
C GLN A 564 -25.36 4.30 16.17
N VAL A 565 -24.13 4.67 16.49
CA VAL A 565 -23.52 5.96 16.15
C VAL A 565 -22.18 5.71 15.46
N TYR A 566 -22.10 6.08 14.18
CA TYR A 566 -20.90 5.99 13.35
C TYR A 566 -20.28 7.38 13.18
N ILE A 567 -19.11 7.58 13.79
CA ILE A 567 -18.45 8.90 13.86
C ILE A 567 -17.20 8.89 12.98
N ILE A 568 -17.25 9.62 11.86
CA ILE A 568 -16.16 9.70 10.89
C ILE A 568 -15.39 11.00 11.12
N GLY A 569 -14.10 10.92 11.46
CA GLY A 569 -13.31 12.14 11.68
C GLY A 569 -11.88 11.92 12.18
N GLY A 570 -11.14 13.03 12.29
CA GLY A 570 -9.74 13.04 12.75
C GLY A 570 -9.59 13.05 14.27
N ASP A 571 -8.39 13.36 14.78
CA ASP A 571 -8.06 13.31 16.22
C ASP A 571 -9.09 13.99 17.14
N GLY A 572 -9.46 15.24 16.86
CA GLY A 572 -10.46 15.97 17.65
C GLY A 572 -11.84 15.31 17.65
N THR A 573 -12.22 14.69 16.53
CA THR A 573 -13.47 13.92 16.42
C THR A 573 -13.39 12.63 17.22
N GLN A 574 -12.28 11.90 17.16
CA GLN A 574 -12.13 10.66 17.93
C GLN A 574 -12.10 10.93 19.45
N LYS A 575 -11.57 12.08 19.88
CA LYS A 575 -11.69 12.57 21.27
C LYS A 575 -13.14 12.84 21.64
N GLY A 576 -13.90 13.51 20.77
CA GLY A 576 -15.35 13.70 20.99
C GLY A 576 -16.11 12.38 21.06
N ALA A 577 -15.77 11.40 20.23
CA ALA A 577 -16.37 10.06 20.25
C ALA A 577 -16.10 9.33 21.58
N LEU A 578 -14.91 9.48 22.16
CA LEU A 578 -14.58 8.94 23.48
C LEU A 578 -15.46 9.54 24.58
N GLU A 579 -15.68 10.86 24.57
CA GLU A 579 -16.52 11.52 25.58
C GLU A 579 -18.00 11.13 25.43
N ILE A 580 -18.51 11.04 24.19
CA ILE A 580 -19.85 10.51 23.91
C ILE A 580 -20.00 9.08 24.45
N PHE A 581 -19.02 8.21 24.20
CA PHE A 581 -19.03 6.84 24.69
C PHE A 581 -19.03 6.76 26.23
N LYS A 582 -18.20 7.57 26.90
CA LYS A 582 -18.16 7.64 28.37
C LYS A 582 -19.52 8.06 28.94
N GLU A 583 -20.15 9.06 28.34
CA GLU A 583 -21.44 9.57 28.79
C GLU A 583 -22.58 8.57 28.55
N ILE A 584 -22.64 7.93 27.37
CA ILE A 584 -23.56 6.82 27.07
C ILE A 584 -23.41 5.69 28.09
N ARG A 585 -22.16 5.31 28.41
CA ARG A 585 -21.87 4.30 29.42
C ARG A 585 -22.31 4.74 30.82
N ARG A 586 -22.09 6.00 31.19
CA ARG A 586 -22.51 6.57 32.48
C ARG A 586 -24.03 6.51 32.65
N ARG A 587 -24.79 6.77 31.58
CA ARG A 587 -26.25 6.70 31.55
C ARG A 587 -26.81 5.28 31.37
N GLY A 588 -25.98 4.29 31.06
CA GLY A 588 -26.43 2.91 30.82
C GLY A 588 -27.24 2.73 29.53
N LEU A 589 -27.06 3.62 28.55
CA LEU A 589 -27.83 3.57 27.30
C LEU A 589 -27.34 2.43 26.40
N LYS A 590 -28.28 1.75 25.72
CA LYS A 590 -28.01 0.62 24.82
C LYS A 590 -27.58 1.11 23.43
N VAL A 591 -26.46 1.84 23.37
CA VAL A 591 -25.96 2.49 22.15
C VAL A 591 -24.55 2.02 21.82
N ALA A 592 -24.33 1.56 20.60
CA ALA A 592 -23.00 1.26 20.07
C ALA A 592 -22.36 2.51 19.46
N VAL A 593 -21.16 2.87 19.91
CA VAL A 593 -20.38 3.99 19.39
C VAL A 593 -19.15 3.44 18.65
N ALA A 594 -19.11 3.67 17.32
CA ALA A 594 -18.04 3.25 16.45
C ALA A 594 -17.39 4.46 15.74
N GLY A 595 -16.08 4.58 15.85
CA GLY A 595 -15.31 5.58 15.12
C GLY A 595 -14.71 5.04 13.82
N ILE A 596 -14.62 5.92 12.82
CA ILE A 596 -13.84 5.70 11.61
C ILE A 596 -12.80 6.82 11.51
N PRO A 597 -11.49 6.52 11.63
CA PRO A 597 -10.46 7.53 11.75
C PRO A 597 -10.11 8.13 10.38
N LYS A 598 -10.27 9.45 10.26
CA LYS A 598 -10.11 10.21 9.00
C LYS A 598 -9.04 11.29 9.13
N THR A 599 -7.95 11.16 8.38
CA THR A 599 -6.93 12.21 8.25
C THR A 599 -6.13 11.99 6.97
N ILE A 600 -5.73 13.07 6.29
CA ILE A 600 -4.72 13.00 5.22
C ILE A 600 -3.30 13.09 5.80
N ASP A 601 -3.15 13.46 7.07
CA ASP A 601 -1.83 13.73 7.68
C ASP A 601 -1.10 12.43 8.07
N ASN A 602 -1.79 11.28 8.05
CA ASN A 602 -1.32 9.97 8.51
C ASN A 602 -0.75 9.98 9.95
N ASP A 603 -1.35 10.79 10.82
CA ASP A 603 -0.84 11.11 12.16
C ASP A 603 -1.48 10.28 13.29
N ILE A 604 -2.09 9.13 12.98
CA ILE A 604 -2.78 8.28 13.96
C ILE A 604 -1.88 7.14 14.42
N ALA A 605 -1.53 7.13 15.72
CA ALA A 605 -0.46 6.30 16.28
C ALA A 605 -0.57 4.78 16.09
N VAL A 606 -1.80 4.27 16.09
CA VAL A 606 -2.06 2.83 16.14
C VAL A 606 -2.19 2.21 14.75
N ILE A 607 -2.64 2.98 13.78
CA ILE A 607 -2.98 2.46 12.45
C ILE A 607 -1.81 2.61 11.50
N ASP A 608 -1.63 1.63 10.61
CA ASP A 608 -0.56 1.64 9.61
C ASP A 608 -0.72 2.81 8.63
N LYS A 609 -1.97 3.12 8.29
CA LYS A 609 -2.33 4.17 7.33
C LYS A 609 -3.73 4.72 7.59
N SER A 610 -3.93 6.02 7.41
CA SER A 610 -5.26 6.65 7.36
C SER A 610 -5.80 6.73 5.93
N PHE A 611 -7.12 6.62 5.77
CA PHE A 611 -7.71 6.74 4.43
C PHE A 611 -7.64 8.18 3.92
N GLY A 612 -7.50 8.32 2.60
CA GLY A 612 -7.29 9.59 1.90
C GLY A 612 -5.83 10.03 1.85
N PHE A 613 -4.92 9.31 2.53
CA PHE A 613 -3.48 9.58 2.50
C PHE A 613 -2.88 9.31 1.13
N ASP A 614 -3.14 8.13 0.54
CA ASP A 614 -2.57 7.78 -0.78
C ASP A 614 -3.08 8.76 -1.86
N THR A 615 -4.37 9.10 -1.81
CA THR A 615 -4.97 10.09 -2.71
C THR A 615 -4.28 11.45 -2.57
N ALA A 616 -4.00 11.90 -1.35
CA ALA A 616 -3.32 13.16 -1.11
C ALA A 616 -1.87 13.17 -1.63
N VAL A 617 -1.15 12.04 -1.48
CA VAL A 617 0.21 11.88 -2.01
C VAL A 617 0.21 11.87 -3.54
N GLU A 618 -0.78 11.20 -4.17
CA GLU A 618 -0.92 11.16 -5.62
C GLU A 618 -1.13 12.57 -6.21
N GLU A 619 -2.03 13.36 -5.64
CA GLU A 619 -2.23 14.75 -6.10
C GLU A 619 -1.05 15.67 -5.78
N ALA A 620 -0.33 15.43 -4.68
CA ALA A 620 0.90 16.16 -4.38
C ALA A 620 1.96 15.93 -5.46
N GLN A 621 2.08 14.71 -6.02
CA GLN A 621 3.00 14.45 -7.14
C GLN A 621 2.67 15.27 -8.38
N ARG A 622 1.38 15.52 -8.69
CA ARG A 622 1.03 16.38 -9.84
C ARG A 622 1.60 17.79 -9.69
N ALA A 623 1.55 18.35 -8.47
CA ALA A 623 2.12 19.65 -8.18
C ALA A 623 3.65 19.66 -8.24
N ILE A 624 4.30 18.59 -7.76
CA ILE A 624 5.76 18.42 -7.85
C ILE A 624 6.19 18.31 -9.31
N ASN A 625 5.50 17.52 -10.13
CA ASN A 625 5.82 17.36 -11.55
C ASN A 625 5.69 18.71 -12.29
N ALA A 626 4.66 19.50 -11.99
CA ALA A 626 4.51 20.84 -12.54
C ALA A 626 5.67 21.76 -12.11
N ALA A 627 6.06 21.72 -10.83
CA ALA A 627 7.19 22.49 -10.31
C ALA A 627 8.51 22.10 -10.98
N HIS A 628 8.71 20.81 -11.21
CA HIS A 628 9.90 20.28 -11.86
C HIS A 628 10.00 20.77 -13.32
N VAL A 629 8.94 20.61 -14.12
CA VAL A 629 8.89 21.10 -15.51
C VAL A 629 9.13 22.61 -15.58
N GLU A 630 8.49 23.39 -14.70
CA GLU A 630 8.71 24.84 -14.63
C GLU A 630 10.16 25.19 -14.26
N SER A 631 10.76 24.45 -13.32
CA SER A 631 12.13 24.70 -12.86
C SER A 631 13.18 24.33 -13.91
N GLU A 632 12.98 23.24 -14.65
CA GLU A 632 13.90 22.78 -15.69
C GLU A 632 13.84 23.68 -16.94
N SER A 633 12.69 24.30 -17.19
CA SER A 633 12.45 25.13 -18.39
C SER A 633 13.13 26.51 -18.36
N VAL A 634 13.78 26.88 -17.24
CA VAL A 634 14.40 28.20 -17.06
C VAL A 634 15.75 28.08 -16.38
N GLU A 635 16.69 28.96 -16.73
CA GLU A 635 18.00 29.02 -16.07
C GLU A 635 17.85 29.39 -14.59
N ASN A 636 18.55 28.65 -13.73
CA ASN A 636 18.50 28.76 -12.28
C ASN A 636 17.06 28.71 -11.73
N GLY A 637 16.24 27.82 -12.30
CA GLY A 637 14.85 27.63 -11.91
C GLY A 637 14.71 26.93 -10.56
N ILE A 638 13.81 27.45 -9.73
CA ILE A 638 13.46 26.84 -8.43
C ILE A 638 11.95 26.58 -8.39
N GLY A 639 11.56 25.31 -8.32
CA GLY A 639 10.19 24.91 -8.03
C GLY A 639 9.99 24.71 -6.53
N LEU A 640 9.23 25.59 -5.86
CA LEU A 640 8.91 25.44 -4.43
C LEU A 640 7.46 24.99 -4.24
N VAL A 641 7.26 23.81 -3.67
CA VAL A 641 5.94 23.22 -3.43
C VAL A 641 5.64 23.14 -1.93
N LYS A 642 4.57 23.78 -1.48
CA LYS A 642 4.09 23.67 -0.08
C LYS A 642 3.03 22.58 0.04
N LEU A 643 3.22 21.60 0.92
CA LEU A 643 2.26 20.51 1.16
C LEU A 643 1.62 20.59 2.55
N MET A 644 0.39 20.09 2.66
CA MET A 644 -0.27 19.92 3.96
C MET A 644 0.40 18.81 4.80
N GLY A 645 -0.04 18.69 6.05
CA GLY A 645 0.45 17.68 7.00
C GLY A 645 0.54 18.23 8.43
N ARG A 646 0.28 19.52 8.60
CA ARG A 646 0.29 20.28 9.84
C ARG A 646 1.59 20.09 10.62
N TYR A 647 1.60 19.21 11.62
CA TYR A 647 2.77 18.93 12.46
C TYR A 647 3.48 17.62 12.09
N SER A 648 3.07 17.00 10.98
CA SER A 648 3.56 15.71 10.50
C SER A 648 4.02 15.81 9.05
N GLY A 649 5.25 15.38 8.78
CA GLY A 649 5.86 15.44 7.46
C GLY A 649 5.48 14.33 6.48
N PHE A 650 4.52 13.44 6.80
CA PHE A 650 4.29 12.22 6.02
C PHE A 650 3.93 12.48 4.55
N ILE A 651 3.05 13.43 4.24
CA ILE A 651 2.68 13.73 2.84
C ILE A 651 3.92 14.20 2.07
N ALA A 652 4.69 15.13 2.62
CA ALA A 652 5.91 15.63 1.99
C ALA A 652 6.97 14.54 1.80
N MET A 653 7.18 13.69 2.80
CA MET A 653 8.12 12.57 2.73
C MET A 653 7.69 11.55 1.67
N TYR A 654 6.43 11.12 1.67
CA TYR A 654 5.93 10.13 0.72
C TYR A 654 5.86 10.69 -0.70
N ALA A 655 5.40 11.93 -0.90
CA ALA A 655 5.36 12.56 -2.22
C ALA A 655 6.77 12.74 -2.81
N THR A 656 7.76 13.08 -1.98
CA THR A 656 9.17 13.16 -2.39
C THR A 656 9.72 11.80 -2.83
N LEU A 657 9.50 10.76 -2.02
CA LEU A 657 9.91 9.39 -2.36
C LEU A 657 9.20 8.87 -3.61
N ALA A 658 7.93 9.25 -3.77
CA ALA A 658 7.07 8.86 -4.87
C ALA A 658 7.44 9.54 -6.18
N SER A 659 7.79 10.84 -6.19
CA SER A 659 8.04 11.61 -7.42
C SER A 659 9.49 11.53 -7.92
N ARG A 660 10.48 11.43 -7.02
CA ARG A 660 11.93 11.45 -7.33
C ARG A 660 12.49 12.72 -7.99
N ASP A 661 11.65 13.67 -8.38
CA ASP A 661 12.08 14.94 -8.97
C ASP A 661 12.45 16.00 -7.91
N VAL A 662 12.39 15.65 -6.62
CA VAL A 662 12.61 16.57 -5.50
C VAL A 662 14.06 16.52 -5.03
N ASP A 663 14.72 17.68 -4.97
CA ASP A 663 16.10 17.83 -4.48
C ASP A 663 16.19 18.10 -2.98
N CYS A 664 15.13 18.68 -2.39
CA CYS A 664 15.08 19.03 -0.97
C CYS A 664 13.66 18.88 -0.41
N CYS A 665 13.51 18.08 0.64
CA CYS A 665 12.28 17.90 1.42
C CYS A 665 12.49 18.45 2.83
N LEU A 666 11.66 19.41 3.23
CA LEU A 666 11.67 20.05 4.54
C LEU A 666 10.39 19.69 5.31
N ILE A 667 10.55 19.11 6.51
CA ILE A 667 9.43 18.64 7.35
C ILE A 667 9.48 19.23 8.77
N PRO A 668 8.34 19.30 9.49
CA PRO A 668 8.30 19.82 10.86
C PRO A 668 9.25 19.11 11.83
N GLU A 669 9.51 17.83 11.61
CA GLU A 669 10.30 16.98 12.49
C GLU A 669 11.81 17.10 12.29
N SER A 670 12.26 17.64 11.15
CA SER A 670 13.68 17.84 10.83
C SER A 670 14.01 19.34 10.91
N PRO A 671 14.69 19.79 11.98
CA PRO A 671 15.19 21.16 12.06
C PRO A 671 16.14 21.47 10.90
N PHE A 672 16.17 22.74 10.51
CA PHE A 672 17.11 23.26 9.52
C PHE A 672 17.41 24.73 9.82
N TYR A 673 18.47 25.26 9.23
CA TYR A 673 18.84 26.67 9.29
C TYR A 673 19.14 27.19 7.88
N LEU A 674 19.03 28.51 7.71
CA LEU A 674 19.07 29.14 6.38
C LEU A 674 20.51 29.44 5.91
N GLU A 675 21.29 30.11 6.74
CA GLU A 675 22.63 30.65 6.43
C GLU A 675 23.72 29.99 7.29
N GLY A 676 24.92 29.87 6.75
CA GLY A 676 26.09 29.26 7.41
C GLY A 676 26.53 27.96 6.74
N PRO A 677 27.73 27.42 7.09
CA PRO A 677 28.26 26.21 6.49
C PRO A 677 27.31 25.01 6.67
N GLY A 678 26.82 24.44 5.57
CA GLY A 678 25.84 23.33 5.58
C GLY A 678 24.37 23.77 5.69
N GLY A 679 24.11 25.08 5.59
CA GLY A 679 22.77 25.65 5.61
C GLY A 679 22.00 25.46 4.31
N LEU A 680 20.69 25.72 4.36
CA LEU A 680 19.79 25.52 3.22
C LEU A 680 20.21 26.34 1.98
N PHE A 681 20.64 27.60 2.15
CA PHE A 681 20.98 28.43 1.00
C PHE A 681 22.25 28.00 0.27
N GLU A 682 23.25 27.52 1.00
CA GLU A 682 24.47 26.96 0.41
C GLU A 682 24.16 25.69 -0.39
N TYR A 683 23.26 24.84 0.13
CA TYR A 683 22.80 23.66 -0.59
C TYR A 683 22.04 24.03 -1.87
N ILE A 684 21.13 25.02 -1.82
CA ILE A 684 20.41 25.50 -3.01
C ILE A 684 21.40 26.00 -4.06
N GLU A 685 22.37 26.82 -3.66
CA GLU A 685 23.39 27.34 -4.56
C GLU A 685 24.19 26.22 -5.23
N LYS A 686 24.63 25.22 -4.45
CA LYS A 686 25.35 24.05 -4.97
C LYS A 686 24.51 23.32 -6.01
N ARG A 687 23.24 23.03 -5.73
CA ARG A 687 22.35 22.33 -6.66
C ARG A 687 22.10 23.11 -7.94
N LEU A 688 21.90 24.42 -7.85
CA LEU A 688 21.72 25.28 -9.04
C LEU A 688 22.98 25.31 -9.92
N LYS A 689 24.17 25.33 -9.32
CA LYS A 689 25.44 25.25 -10.08
C LYS A 689 25.67 23.88 -10.72
N GLU A 690 25.25 22.80 -10.07
CA GLU A 690 25.41 21.43 -10.56
C GLU A 690 24.40 21.09 -11.67
N ASN A 691 23.14 21.49 -11.50
CA ASN A 691 22.02 21.01 -12.31
C ASN A 691 21.28 22.09 -13.10
N GLY A 692 21.51 23.37 -12.82
CA GLY A 692 20.79 24.49 -13.43
C GLY A 692 19.36 24.71 -12.92
N HIS A 693 18.80 23.78 -12.14
CA HIS A 693 17.47 23.86 -11.56
C HIS A 693 17.38 23.09 -10.23
N MET A 694 16.30 23.33 -9.47
CA MET A 694 16.04 22.65 -8.21
C MET A 694 14.54 22.58 -7.87
N VAL A 695 14.09 21.48 -7.29
CA VAL A 695 12.76 21.35 -6.70
C VAL A 695 12.84 21.18 -5.18
N ILE A 696 12.09 22.01 -4.46
CA ILE A 696 11.99 22.01 -3.00
C ILE A 696 10.54 21.70 -2.61
N VAL A 697 10.34 20.68 -1.79
CA VAL A 697 9.08 20.36 -1.14
C VAL A 697 9.15 20.75 0.34
N VAL A 698 8.19 21.55 0.80
CA VAL A 698 8.12 21.98 2.20
C VAL A 698 6.75 21.65 2.78
N ALA A 699 6.73 20.92 3.90
CA ALA A 699 5.49 20.71 4.64
C ALA A 699 5.12 21.98 5.43
N GLU A 700 3.83 22.29 5.52
CA GLU A 700 3.33 23.56 6.09
C GLU A 700 3.82 23.87 7.52
N GLY A 701 4.10 22.85 8.34
CA GLY A 701 4.65 23.03 9.69
C GLY A 701 6.17 23.07 9.79
N ALA A 702 6.90 22.95 8.68
CA ALA A 702 8.35 23.08 8.68
C ALA A 702 8.76 24.52 9.02
N GLY A 703 9.86 24.69 9.76
CA GLY A 703 10.46 26.01 10.00
C GLY A 703 9.62 27.00 10.84
N GLN A 704 8.50 26.58 11.45
CA GLN A 704 7.59 27.51 12.16
C GLN A 704 8.28 28.35 13.25
N LYS A 705 9.31 27.81 13.92
CA LYS A 705 10.13 28.56 14.89
C LYS A 705 10.92 29.69 14.22
N LEU A 706 11.57 29.41 13.09
CA LEU A 706 12.34 30.38 12.30
C LEU A 706 11.45 31.53 11.81
N ILE A 707 10.22 31.20 11.40
CA ILE A 707 9.26 32.19 10.93
C ILE A 707 8.84 33.09 12.10
N ALA A 708 8.49 32.51 13.25
CA ALA A 708 8.06 33.25 14.44
C ALA A 708 9.14 34.21 14.94
N GLU A 709 10.41 33.76 15.01
CA GLU A 709 11.56 34.60 15.36
C GLU A 709 11.74 35.77 14.39
N SER A 710 11.42 35.58 13.10
CA SER A 710 11.58 36.61 12.07
C SER A 710 10.41 37.59 11.96
N MET A 711 9.23 37.28 12.49
CA MET A 711 7.98 38.02 12.22
C MET A 711 7.25 38.59 13.44
N GLN A 712 7.69 38.34 14.69
CA GLN A 712 7.04 38.85 15.93
C GLN A 712 5.49 38.71 15.90
N SER A 713 4.96 37.56 15.48
CA SER A 713 3.52 37.39 15.20
C SER A 713 2.71 36.83 16.37
N MET A 714 1.41 37.17 16.41
CA MET A 714 0.43 36.70 17.41
C MET A 714 -0.11 35.29 17.08
N ASP A 715 -0.37 34.49 18.12
CA ASP A 715 -0.90 33.13 18.03
C ASP A 715 -2.43 33.11 17.78
N HIS A 716 -2.83 33.00 16.51
CA HIS A 716 -4.24 32.76 16.16
C HIS A 716 -4.62 31.27 16.26
N LYS A 717 -5.87 30.98 16.69
CA LYS A 717 -6.43 29.62 16.82
C LYS A 717 -7.68 29.47 15.93
N ASP A 718 -7.93 28.24 15.43
CA ASP A 718 -9.17 27.90 14.73
C ASP A 718 -10.33 27.63 15.70
N ALA A 719 -11.54 27.41 15.16
CA ALA A 719 -12.77 27.15 15.94
C ALA A 719 -12.74 25.86 16.80
N SER A 720 -11.77 24.98 16.58
CA SER A 720 -11.50 23.79 17.41
C SER A 720 -10.38 24.01 18.44
N GLY A 721 -9.91 25.25 18.62
CA GLY A 721 -8.87 25.62 19.58
C GLY A 721 -7.43 25.34 19.10
N ASN A 722 -7.28 25.01 17.82
CA ASN A 722 -6.04 24.54 17.22
C ASN A 722 -5.23 25.71 16.63
N LYS A 723 -3.93 25.84 16.93
CA LYS A 723 -3.06 26.94 16.42
C LYS A 723 -3.00 26.98 14.89
N LEU A 724 -3.17 28.16 14.30
CA LEU A 724 -2.98 28.41 12.88
C LEU A 724 -1.48 28.57 12.58
N LEU A 725 -1.02 27.88 11.53
CA LEU A 725 0.39 27.91 11.13
C LEU A 725 0.67 29.12 10.22
N LEU A 726 1.90 29.63 10.28
CA LEU A 726 2.36 30.69 9.39
C LEU A 726 2.73 30.11 8.03
N ASP A 727 2.59 30.89 6.95
CA ASP A 727 2.88 30.41 5.60
C ASP A 727 4.39 30.31 5.34
N VAL A 728 4.94 29.12 5.56
CA VAL A 728 6.35 28.80 5.30
C VAL A 728 6.72 28.91 3.83
N GLY A 729 5.78 28.67 2.90
CA GLY A 729 6.06 28.67 1.46
C GLY A 729 6.37 30.08 0.96
N LEU A 730 5.51 31.04 1.28
CA LEU A 730 5.73 32.45 0.96
C LEU A 730 6.95 33.01 1.69
N TRP A 731 7.10 32.71 2.98
CA TRP A 731 8.24 33.16 3.76
C TRP A 731 9.57 32.66 3.18
N LEU A 732 9.67 31.38 2.87
CA LEU A 732 10.87 30.78 2.32
C LEU A 732 11.18 31.33 0.93
N SER A 733 10.16 31.55 0.09
CA SER A 733 10.29 32.18 -1.23
C SER A 733 10.96 33.57 -1.13
N HIS A 734 10.51 34.40 -0.19
CA HIS A 734 11.08 35.74 0.01
C HIS A 734 12.51 35.67 0.51
N LYS A 735 12.80 34.76 1.45
CA LYS A 735 14.15 34.58 2.02
C LYS A 735 15.16 34.10 0.98
N ILE A 736 14.78 33.13 0.13
CA ILE A 736 15.62 32.64 -0.97
C ILE A 736 15.92 33.79 -1.95
N LYS A 737 14.89 34.51 -2.42
CA LYS A 737 15.07 35.66 -3.33
C LYS A 737 16.01 36.71 -2.74
N ALA A 738 15.80 37.09 -1.48
CA ALA A 738 16.64 38.06 -0.79
C ALA A 738 18.10 37.61 -0.63
N TYR A 739 18.36 36.32 -0.42
CA TYR A 739 19.72 35.79 -0.31
C TYR A 739 20.49 35.94 -1.63
N PHE A 740 19.91 35.45 -2.74
CA PHE A 740 20.57 35.47 -4.06
C PHE A 740 20.72 36.88 -4.64
N SER A 741 19.78 37.80 -4.35
CA SER A 741 19.93 39.21 -4.72
C SER A 741 21.07 39.92 -3.97
N ARG A 742 21.31 39.59 -2.69
CA ARG A 742 22.33 40.26 -1.87
C ARG A 742 23.74 39.73 -2.07
N LYS A 743 23.93 38.40 -2.09
CA LYS A 743 25.27 37.80 -1.96
C LYS A 743 25.98 37.49 -3.27
N GLN A 744 25.28 37.19 -4.36
CA GLN A 744 25.93 36.55 -5.52
C GLN A 744 25.54 37.08 -6.90
N LYS A 745 24.57 38.01 -7.01
CA LYS A 745 24.01 38.48 -8.30
C LYS A 745 23.57 37.32 -9.24
N MET A 746 23.36 36.12 -8.71
CA MET A 746 22.82 34.99 -9.47
C MET A 746 21.32 35.23 -9.64
N VAL A 747 20.89 35.40 -10.90
CA VAL A 747 19.47 35.56 -11.21
C VAL A 747 18.82 34.20 -11.05
N ILE A 748 17.82 34.12 -10.17
CA ILE A 748 17.03 32.90 -9.92
C ILE A 748 15.59 33.10 -10.39
N ASN A 749 14.97 32.02 -10.86
CA ASN A 749 13.58 32.00 -11.29
C ASN A 749 12.76 31.08 -10.38
N LEU A 750 12.17 31.64 -9.31
CA LEU A 750 11.41 30.85 -8.33
C LEU A 750 9.90 30.84 -8.67
N LYS A 751 9.34 29.63 -8.82
CA LYS A 751 7.90 29.36 -8.92
C LYS A 751 7.41 28.71 -7.64
N TYR A 752 6.41 29.33 -7.02
CA TYR A 752 5.78 28.81 -5.81
C TYR A 752 4.44 28.16 -6.16
N ILE A 753 4.25 26.91 -5.74
CA ILE A 753 3.04 26.11 -5.97
C ILE A 753 2.46 25.66 -4.63
N ASP A 754 1.18 25.93 -4.42
CA ASP A 754 0.45 25.55 -3.22
C ASP A 754 -0.82 24.72 -3.56
N PRO A 755 -0.73 23.38 -3.61
CA PRO A 755 -1.89 22.52 -3.89
C PRO A 755 -2.78 22.27 -2.66
N THR A 756 -2.59 22.97 -1.53
CA THR A 756 -3.24 22.71 -0.21
C THR A 756 -4.66 22.13 -0.28
N TYR A 757 -5.64 22.83 -0.87
CA TYR A 757 -7.02 22.35 -0.87
C TYR A 757 -7.32 21.33 -1.98
N MET A 758 -6.48 21.29 -3.02
CA MET A 758 -6.63 20.36 -4.15
C MET A 758 -6.38 18.92 -3.69
N ILE A 759 -5.37 18.69 -2.84
CA ILE A 759 -5.00 17.32 -2.42
C ILE A 759 -6.03 16.63 -1.51
N ARG A 760 -7.07 17.35 -1.05
CA ARG A 760 -8.09 16.80 -0.14
C ARG A 760 -9.53 16.90 -0.61
N ALA A 761 -9.79 17.67 -1.67
CA ALA A 761 -11.15 17.97 -2.15
C ALA A 761 -11.59 17.07 -3.31
N ILE A 762 -10.71 16.18 -3.78
CA ILE A 762 -10.95 15.30 -4.92
C ILE A 762 -11.59 13.96 -4.51
N PRO A 763 -12.14 13.20 -5.46
CA PRO A 763 -12.50 11.80 -5.25
C PRO A 763 -11.29 10.95 -4.84
N SER A 764 -11.51 9.88 -4.07
CA SER A 764 -10.45 8.94 -3.69
C SER A 764 -10.08 8.00 -4.83
N ILE A 765 -8.79 7.68 -4.92
CA ILE A 765 -8.27 6.64 -5.82
C ILE A 765 -8.69 5.23 -5.36
N ALA A 766 -8.48 4.21 -6.19
CA ALA A 766 -8.94 2.85 -5.92
C ALA A 766 -8.40 2.27 -4.60
N SER A 767 -7.12 2.50 -4.27
CA SER A 767 -6.52 1.99 -3.03
C SER A 767 -7.21 2.53 -1.78
N ASP A 768 -7.51 3.83 -1.76
CA ASP A 768 -8.23 4.48 -0.66
C ASP A 768 -9.71 4.08 -0.64
N ASN A 769 -10.35 3.87 -1.79
CA ASN A 769 -11.74 3.39 -1.84
C ASN A 769 -11.87 1.99 -1.23
N VAL A 770 -11.02 1.04 -1.64
CA VAL A 770 -11.00 -0.31 -1.04
C VAL A 770 -10.77 -0.21 0.47
N TYR A 771 -9.84 0.65 0.90
CA TYR A 771 -9.59 0.81 2.33
C TYR A 771 -10.79 1.40 3.08
N CYS A 772 -11.47 2.41 2.51
CA CYS A 772 -12.70 2.98 3.06
C CYS A 772 -13.80 1.94 3.21
N THR A 773 -14.01 1.10 2.20
CA THR A 773 -14.99 -0.01 2.24
C THR A 773 -14.71 -0.97 3.38
N LEU A 774 -13.46 -1.43 3.50
CA LEU A 774 -13.08 -2.37 4.54
C LEU A 774 -13.17 -1.76 5.96
N LEU A 775 -12.90 -0.46 6.12
CA LEU A 775 -13.11 0.25 7.39
C LEU A 775 -14.60 0.35 7.72
N ALA A 776 -15.44 0.77 6.78
CA ALA A 776 -16.89 0.87 6.97
C ALA A 776 -17.49 -0.49 7.36
N HIS A 777 -17.20 -1.55 6.61
CA HIS A 777 -17.66 -2.90 6.91
C HIS A 777 -17.17 -3.37 8.28
N SER A 778 -15.90 -3.15 8.60
CA SER A 778 -15.35 -3.48 9.91
C SER A 778 -16.12 -2.79 11.04
N ALA A 779 -16.47 -1.51 10.89
CA ALA A 779 -17.22 -0.75 11.88
C ALA A 779 -18.64 -1.31 12.06
N ILE A 780 -19.33 -1.61 10.95
CA ILE A 780 -20.67 -2.23 10.96
C ILE A 780 -20.63 -3.57 11.70
N HIS A 781 -19.70 -4.45 11.33
CA HIS A 781 -19.56 -5.76 11.97
C HIS A 781 -19.30 -5.64 13.48
N GLY A 782 -18.50 -4.64 13.88
CA GLY A 782 -18.20 -4.40 15.28
C GLY A 782 -19.44 -3.95 16.06
N ALA A 783 -20.16 -2.96 15.54
CA ALA A 783 -21.37 -2.44 16.15
C ALA A 783 -22.48 -3.50 16.22
N MET A 784 -22.75 -4.23 15.13
CA MET A 784 -23.74 -5.31 15.11
C MET A 784 -23.40 -6.44 16.10
N ALA A 785 -22.11 -6.72 16.29
CA ALA A 785 -21.62 -7.68 17.29
C ALA A 785 -21.58 -7.14 18.72
N GLY A 786 -22.09 -5.93 18.98
CA GLY A 786 -22.20 -5.35 20.32
C GLY A 786 -20.91 -4.71 20.85
N TYR A 787 -19.86 -4.60 20.05
CA TYR A 787 -18.69 -3.81 20.43
C TYR A 787 -19.05 -2.32 20.42
N THR A 788 -18.52 -1.56 21.37
CA THR A 788 -18.76 -0.11 21.53
C THR A 788 -17.52 0.55 22.13
N GLY A 789 -17.33 1.85 21.89
CA GLY A 789 -16.17 2.58 22.40
C GLY A 789 -14.87 2.30 21.62
N PHE A 790 -14.99 1.97 20.34
CA PHE A 790 -13.88 1.57 19.49
C PHE A 790 -13.84 2.36 18.18
N THR A 791 -12.67 2.44 17.58
CA THR A 791 -12.46 2.79 16.18
C THR A 791 -11.94 1.58 15.42
N VAL A 792 -12.02 1.63 14.10
CA VAL A 792 -11.41 0.63 13.20
C VAL A 792 -10.12 1.14 12.58
N GLY A 793 -9.21 0.23 12.24
CA GLY A 793 -7.97 0.58 11.55
C GLY A 793 -7.14 -0.62 11.14
N LEU A 794 -6.27 -0.43 10.15
CA LEU A 794 -5.27 -1.41 9.74
C LEU A 794 -4.12 -1.42 10.76
N VAL A 795 -3.80 -2.58 11.33
CA VAL A 795 -2.65 -2.80 12.20
C VAL A 795 -1.86 -3.98 11.66
N ASN A 796 -0.62 -3.74 11.25
CA ASN A 796 0.24 -4.71 10.58
C ASN A 796 -0.46 -5.47 9.45
N GLY A 797 -1.23 -4.76 8.61
CA GLY A 797 -1.93 -5.36 7.46
C GLY A 797 -3.25 -6.06 7.78
N ARG A 798 -3.78 -5.98 9.02
CA ARG A 798 -5.08 -6.56 9.39
C ARG A 798 -6.00 -5.52 10.01
N HIS A 799 -7.28 -5.55 9.65
CA HIS A 799 -8.28 -4.68 10.27
C HIS A 799 -8.56 -5.11 11.71
N THR A 800 -8.58 -4.14 12.61
CA THR A 800 -8.73 -4.38 14.05
C THR A 800 -9.71 -3.41 14.69
N TYR A 801 -10.27 -3.82 15.83
CA TYR A 801 -10.97 -2.94 16.75
C TYR A 801 -9.97 -2.35 17.74
N ILE A 802 -9.89 -1.01 17.74
CA ILE A 802 -8.94 -0.24 18.53
C ILE A 802 -9.73 0.63 19.52
N PRO A 803 -9.52 0.51 20.84
CA PRO A 803 -10.19 1.37 21.80
C PRO A 803 -9.88 2.85 21.56
N PHE A 804 -10.87 3.75 21.70
CA PHE A 804 -10.68 5.18 21.43
C PHE A 804 -9.49 5.80 22.18
N HIS A 805 -9.29 5.45 23.45
CA HIS A 805 -8.20 6.00 24.25
C HIS A 805 -6.80 5.70 23.67
N ARG A 806 -6.64 4.63 22.88
CA ARG A 806 -5.35 4.32 22.23
C ARG A 806 -5.07 5.22 21.04
N VAL A 807 -6.12 5.66 20.35
CA VAL A 807 -6.03 6.48 19.13
C VAL A 807 -5.79 7.94 19.49
N THR A 808 -6.32 8.38 20.63
CA THR A 808 -6.24 9.77 21.09
C THR A 808 -5.03 10.07 21.98
N GLN A 809 -4.22 9.06 22.31
CA GLN A 809 -3.09 9.16 23.25
C GLN A 809 -1.92 9.95 22.66
N THR A 810 -1.49 9.58 21.46
CA THR A 810 -0.32 10.17 20.79
C THR A 810 -0.62 10.35 19.31
N ARG A 811 0.09 11.30 18.69
CA ARG A 811 0.08 11.46 17.24
C ARG A 811 1.34 10.88 16.65
N ASN A 812 1.20 10.19 15.52
CA ASN A 812 2.33 9.77 14.72
C ASN A 812 2.98 10.99 14.06
N LYS A 813 4.31 10.98 14.07
CA LYS A 813 5.16 11.93 13.38
C LYS A 813 6.21 11.16 12.59
N VAL A 814 6.79 11.81 11.59
CA VAL A 814 7.96 11.26 10.92
C VAL A 814 9.08 11.13 11.93
N VAL A 815 9.50 9.90 12.18
CA VAL A 815 10.69 9.64 12.99
C VAL A 815 11.89 9.86 12.09
N ILE A 816 12.57 11.00 12.24
CA ILE A 816 13.76 11.36 11.42
C ILE A 816 14.95 10.42 11.64
N THR A 817 14.91 9.61 12.70
CA THR A 817 15.85 8.52 12.94
C THR A 817 15.37 7.18 12.38
N ASP A 818 14.26 7.13 11.64
CA ASP A 818 13.77 5.90 11.02
C ASP A 818 14.25 5.77 9.57
N ARG A 819 14.25 4.54 9.10
CA ARG A 819 14.74 4.12 7.78
C ARG A 819 13.98 4.78 6.64
N MET A 820 12.71 5.10 6.83
CA MET A 820 11.93 5.83 5.82
C MET A 820 12.56 7.20 5.53
N TRP A 821 12.97 7.93 6.56
CA TRP A 821 13.65 9.22 6.39
C TRP A 821 15.04 9.06 5.80
N ALA A 822 15.83 8.08 6.26
CA ALA A 822 17.16 7.79 5.70
C ALA A 822 17.09 7.44 4.20
N ARG A 823 16.03 6.73 3.78
CA ARG A 823 15.76 6.42 2.37
C ARG A 823 15.41 7.66 1.57
N LEU A 824 14.69 8.62 2.16
CA LEU A 824 14.41 9.91 1.53
C LEU A 824 15.70 10.72 1.33
N LEU A 825 16.52 10.86 2.38
CA LEU A 825 17.80 11.58 2.30
C LEU A 825 18.71 10.94 1.24
N SER A 826 18.76 9.60 1.22
CA SER A 826 19.52 8.87 0.19
C SER A 826 18.95 9.01 -1.22
N SER A 827 17.64 9.27 -1.37
CA SER A 827 17.00 9.43 -2.67
C SER A 827 17.20 10.84 -3.24
N THR A 828 17.15 11.85 -2.38
CA THR A 828 17.28 13.27 -2.74
C THR A 828 18.74 13.72 -2.74
N ASN A 829 19.64 12.96 -2.10
CA ASN A 829 21.01 13.33 -1.80
C ASN A 829 21.15 14.61 -0.95
N GLN A 830 20.07 15.00 -0.26
CA GLN A 830 20.07 16.17 0.61
C GLN A 830 20.77 15.87 1.95
N PRO A 831 21.42 16.87 2.58
CA PRO A 831 21.92 16.74 3.95
C PRO A 831 20.78 16.76 4.97
N SER A 832 21.07 16.38 6.23
CA SER A 832 20.08 16.44 7.32
C SER A 832 19.81 17.86 7.85
N PHE A 833 20.60 18.85 7.42
CA PHE A 833 20.56 20.26 7.89
C PHE A 833 20.64 20.45 9.42
N LEU A 834 21.03 19.41 10.16
CA LEU A 834 21.22 19.48 11.61
C LEU A 834 22.49 20.30 11.92
N SER A 835 22.41 21.19 12.90
CA SER A 835 23.59 21.90 13.41
C SER A 835 24.37 21.03 14.40
N ALA A 836 25.62 21.39 14.71
CA ALA A 836 26.40 20.72 15.76
C ALA A 836 25.68 20.68 17.12
N LYS A 837 24.83 21.67 17.41
CA LYS A 837 24.02 21.75 18.64
C LYS A 837 22.84 20.77 18.65
N ASP A 838 22.37 20.32 17.48
CA ASP A 838 21.24 19.38 17.34
C ASP A 838 21.68 17.91 17.39
N ILE A 839 22.99 17.64 17.31
CA ILE A 839 23.60 16.30 17.27
C ILE A 839 23.95 15.80 18.69
N GLU A 840 24.02 16.68 19.69
CA GLU A 840 24.25 16.27 21.07
C GLU A 840 23.03 15.48 21.62
N PRO A 841 23.23 14.28 22.17
CA PRO A 841 22.13 13.48 22.68
C PRO A 841 21.47 14.20 23.86
N LYS A 842 20.17 14.50 23.75
CA LYS A 842 19.36 14.82 24.93
C LYS A 842 19.42 13.61 25.87
N GLU A 843 19.78 13.85 27.13
CA GLU A 843 19.75 12.83 28.17
C GLU A 843 18.40 12.09 28.13
N PRO A 844 18.39 10.76 28.31
CA PRO A 844 17.15 10.00 28.32
C PRO A 844 16.21 10.56 29.39
N GLU A 845 15.01 10.97 28.98
CA GLU A 845 13.94 11.36 29.90
C GLU A 845 13.77 10.23 30.92
N LYS A 846 14.01 10.55 32.20
CA LYS A 846 13.80 9.61 33.30
C LYS A 846 12.36 9.09 33.20
N PRO A 847 12.13 7.77 33.38
CA PRO A 847 10.78 7.24 33.51
C PRO A 847 10.05 8.04 34.58
N LEU A 848 8.85 8.50 34.28
CA LEU A 848 7.94 9.10 35.26
C LEU A 848 7.79 8.13 36.43
N GLU A 849 8.48 8.39 37.53
CA GLU A 849 8.28 7.70 38.79
C GLU A 849 6.82 7.90 39.19
N GLY A 850 6.09 6.79 39.29
CA GLY A 850 4.71 6.78 39.71
C GLY A 850 4.56 7.48 41.05
N SER A 851 3.49 8.28 41.16
CA SER A 851 3.05 8.88 42.40
C SER A 851 2.95 7.82 43.50
N THR A 852 3.95 7.76 44.37
CA THR A 852 3.82 7.09 45.65
C THR A 852 2.92 7.96 46.50
N ALA A 853 1.71 7.44 46.75
CA ALA A 853 0.78 8.01 47.71
C ALA A 853 1.51 8.13 49.06
N LYS A 854 1.57 9.36 49.59
CA LYS A 854 1.87 9.61 51.00
C LYS A 854 0.78 8.93 51.83
N GLY A 855 1.10 7.77 52.42
CA GLY A 855 0.32 7.14 53.47
C GLY A 855 1.09 7.24 54.79
N ASN A 856 0.46 7.88 55.77
CA ASN A 856 0.95 8.03 57.14
C ASN A 856 1.39 6.69 57.75
N ARG A 857 2.48 6.75 58.54
CA ARG A 857 2.75 5.77 59.59
C ARG A 857 1.67 5.95 60.66
N ASP A 858 1.08 4.85 61.11
CA ASP A 858 0.85 4.53 62.52
C ASP A 858 0.13 3.17 62.62
N GLY A 859 0.55 2.35 63.58
CA GLY A 859 -0.28 1.33 64.21
C GLY A 859 -0.08 -0.12 63.75
N GLU A 860 0.62 -0.89 64.57
CA GLU A 860 0.62 -2.35 64.63
C GLU A 860 -0.81 -2.93 64.62
N THR A 861 -1.03 -4.03 63.90
CA THR A 861 -1.57 -5.28 64.48
C THR A 861 -1.64 -6.41 63.45
N THR A 862 -1.23 -7.57 63.92
CA THR A 862 -1.27 -8.93 63.35
C THR A 862 -2.63 -9.35 62.78
N LEU A 863 -2.64 -10.22 61.75
CA LEU A 863 -3.36 -11.53 61.65
C LEU A 863 -3.30 -12.13 60.20
N PRO A 864 -3.59 -13.44 60.00
CA PRO A 864 -2.88 -14.33 59.07
C PRO A 864 -3.68 -14.82 57.84
N ASN A 865 -3.00 -15.60 56.98
CA ASN A 865 -3.46 -16.69 56.09
C ASN A 865 -4.94 -16.75 55.67
N GLY A 866 -5.18 -16.84 54.35
CA GLY A 866 -6.41 -17.44 53.83
C GLY A 866 -6.75 -17.13 52.36
N GLU A 867 -6.54 -18.13 51.51
CA GLU A 867 -7.39 -18.59 50.39
C GLU A 867 -7.84 -17.66 49.23
N ALA A 868 -7.41 -18.09 48.04
CA ALA A 868 -8.15 -18.26 46.78
C ALA A 868 -9.36 -17.36 46.44
N CYS A 869 -9.24 -16.64 45.30
CA CYS A 869 -10.14 -16.79 44.15
C CYS A 869 -9.51 -16.23 42.87
#